data_AF-A0A1X0P4Q5-F1
#
_entry.id   AF-A0A1X0P4Q5-F1
#
_cell.length_a   1.000
_cell.length_b   1.000
_cell.length_c   1.000
_cell.angle_alpha   90.00
_cell.angle_beta   90.00
_cell.angle_gamma   90.00
#
_symmetry.space_group_name_H-M   'P 1'
#
loop_
_entity.id
_entity.type
_entity.pdbx_description
1 polymer ?
#
loop_
_entity_poly.entity_id
_entity_poly.type
_entity_poly.pdbx_seq_one_letter_code
_entity_poly.pdbx_strand_id
1 'polypeptide(L)'
;ADRAFLDQNPEGVPLRELPLDDDPKFLAMEQERKRLMDEDPRKNAQKIADLEEEMNDRAHELAKDLLRKERYYLDQNPEGVPLDCLPLNDDATVNMLEKQLREFNKVPLEERGGDVADIRNAIAERVYEMAQEYRDEERGFLDEMPEGIPLSEVPIDEDKVFMELEDKLRQLKKNPKQNAEAIKDHQYAMNNRVHEIAADMLAKDRDYLNPEPQGVPLADLPLDDPLFHEMELKRRRLMKEPEKNDVDIAELNDMLNDRADELAKLLHAKERAFLDPAPEGVPLERLPLDKDPVVHELEAQRRKLLQSSPRNDAAIRDIEDKIRDRVRELALNIVGWQDVEFHEANKDVAEEWPRICELYPEGIREAVVPERTQPSDVCSAPRELGYLAPFIAAMSLHPPLIHRLFDSKMHPVNGPYSFTFFDPNSNPVRVDIDDRVPCDANMEPKFTRVPHRSWYPLLLEKAYAKFVGGYSRLDQCTPHETLRDLTGRPVTHIPFEDKRAEGIKMGDFRSVKFWRGILSDLSKGDIITCMSNKEVPDGVHSQCSYALFDVIETVKESNDPADVVIKLHNCYYDGTTYDGPLNRNDPSWTEKLKEICGFEPSQGEFLYLPLPVFLRNFSSMQRCHINCGDRLTAVGEWDKDSCGGNPKFTSFRNNPIYLVENKTARPVTILVELRHHSPVFYDADNVGHYHQTGLALLQHDASAMIVSGLLTNTTHKFLQKGIMLDTREVCSRMEVPPNSICYVVPYTIKRGSLGKFSISLYPGLSGATLMPLRPLYATHVTTSVDVVLKPGSRDGKRIDFVVKEPCDSHLLLSQTKVTDPASIKKGDVLAEDDVLMMIYDENMSRLGTTGDATSAREHSLALQLPTAGRYTILMGCPNKPVTGDCPCTLTIYTPKRAGAKIVPLPPGGTHSMMPVLALPQVPRSAPQTNRKEKEENGNGDTSAMRNRRSDSQGMLLPAPPKNGRPSKPK
;
A
#
# COMPACT_ATOMS: atom_id res chain seq x y z
N ALA A 1 -9.61 92.38 81.48
CA ALA A 1 -10.73 91.79 82.25
C ALA A 1 -11.92 91.53 81.33
N ASP A 2 -12.26 92.45 80.42
CA ASP A 2 -13.48 92.37 79.61
C ASP A 2 -13.57 91.22 78.59
N ARG A 3 -12.44 90.60 78.19
CA ARG A 3 -12.36 89.47 77.25
C ARG A 3 -11.99 88.12 77.90
N ALA A 4 -12.02 88.03 79.24
CA ALA A 4 -11.54 86.85 79.97
C ALA A 4 -12.44 85.60 79.83
N PHE A 5 -13.68 85.76 79.34
CA PHE A 5 -14.63 84.68 79.09
C PHE A 5 -14.34 83.93 77.77
N LEU A 6 -13.48 84.50 76.92
CA LEU A 6 -13.08 83.85 75.68
C LEU A 6 -12.11 82.71 75.97
N ASP A 7 -12.11 81.69 75.11
CA ASP A 7 -11.01 80.73 75.05
C ASP A 7 -9.70 81.51 74.90
N GLN A 8 -8.72 81.16 75.73
CA GLN A 8 -7.43 81.83 75.72
C GLN A 8 -6.53 81.31 74.59
N ASN A 9 -6.83 80.13 74.02
CA ASN A 9 -6.12 79.56 72.88
C ASN A 9 -7.08 78.92 71.85
N PRO A 10 -7.99 79.69 71.25
CA PRO A 10 -8.88 79.18 70.20
C PRO A 10 -8.08 78.51 69.09
N GLU A 11 -8.39 77.25 68.79
CA GLU A 11 -7.67 76.41 67.80
C GLU A 11 -6.15 76.27 68.06
N GLY A 12 -5.71 76.46 69.31
CA GLY A 12 -4.29 76.44 69.69
C GLY A 12 -3.57 77.78 69.48
N VAL A 13 -4.24 78.81 68.96
CA VAL A 13 -3.67 80.15 68.75
C VAL A 13 -3.95 81.02 69.98
N PRO A 14 -2.92 81.60 70.63
CA PRO A 14 -3.13 82.52 71.75
C PRO A 14 -4.04 83.69 71.36
N LEU A 15 -5.06 83.98 72.19
CA LEU A 15 -6.07 85.01 71.92
C LEU A 15 -5.48 86.41 71.59
N ARG A 16 -4.29 86.71 72.13
CA ARG A 16 -3.52 87.95 71.88
C ARG A 16 -2.93 88.05 70.46
N GLU A 17 -2.85 86.95 69.74
CA GLU A 17 -2.32 86.86 68.37
C GLU A 17 -3.45 86.93 67.33
N LEU A 18 -4.71 86.88 67.77
CA LEU A 18 -5.86 87.08 66.91
C LEU A 18 -6.13 88.57 66.67
N PRO A 19 -6.49 88.97 65.44
CA PRO A 19 -6.81 90.34 65.09
C PRO A 19 -8.25 90.72 65.54
N LEU A 20 -8.58 90.49 66.82
CA LEU A 20 -9.92 90.76 67.35
C LEU A 20 -10.29 92.25 67.30
N ASP A 21 -9.28 93.12 67.43
CA ASP A 21 -9.44 94.58 67.37
C ASP A 21 -9.66 95.09 65.94
N ASP A 22 -9.38 94.28 64.93
CA ASP A 22 -9.55 94.61 63.52
C ASP A 22 -10.79 93.91 62.91
N ASP A 23 -11.42 92.96 63.61
CA ASP A 23 -12.62 92.25 63.11
C ASP A 23 -13.90 93.06 63.42
N PRO A 24 -14.59 93.60 62.40
CA PRO A 24 -15.76 94.46 62.63
C PRO A 24 -16.93 93.72 63.29
N LYS A 25 -17.05 92.41 63.06
CA LYS A 25 -18.11 91.59 63.66
C LYS A 25 -17.83 91.35 65.15
N PHE A 26 -16.60 91.03 65.51
CA PHE A 26 -16.19 90.84 66.89
C PHE A 26 -16.35 92.12 67.72
N LEU A 27 -15.93 93.27 67.17
CA LEU A 27 -16.13 94.58 67.80
C LEU A 27 -17.61 94.93 68.01
N ALA A 28 -18.50 94.57 67.06
CA ALA A 28 -19.93 94.79 67.20
C ALA A 28 -20.53 93.94 68.33
N MET A 29 -20.12 92.66 68.44
CA MET A 29 -20.54 91.79 69.53
C MET A 29 -20.00 92.25 70.88
N GLU A 30 -18.76 92.77 70.93
CA GLU A 30 -18.18 93.34 72.15
C GLU A 30 -18.94 94.58 72.63
N GLN A 31 -19.38 95.45 71.70
CA GLN A 31 -20.23 96.60 72.03
C GLN A 31 -21.62 96.16 72.52
N GLU A 32 -22.22 95.16 71.88
CA GLU A 32 -23.54 94.64 72.29
C GLU A 32 -23.46 93.95 73.66
N ARG A 33 -22.40 93.18 73.93
CA ARG A 33 -22.15 92.59 75.24
C ARG A 33 -21.99 93.65 76.32
N LYS A 34 -21.23 94.72 76.04
CA LYS A 34 -21.06 95.85 76.97
C LYS A 34 -22.39 96.54 77.25
N ARG A 35 -23.23 96.75 76.23
CA ARG A 35 -24.58 97.30 76.40
C ARG A 35 -25.46 96.40 77.26
N LEU A 36 -25.48 95.09 77.01
CA LEU A 36 -26.28 94.13 77.79
C LEU A 36 -25.83 94.04 79.26
N MET A 37 -24.52 94.19 79.51
CA MET A 37 -23.91 94.30 80.84
C MET A 37 -24.26 95.62 81.54
N ASP A 38 -24.26 96.75 80.83
CA ASP A 38 -24.58 98.07 81.41
C ASP A 38 -26.10 98.23 81.70
N GLU A 39 -26.97 97.56 80.93
CA GLU A 39 -28.42 97.59 81.14
C GLU A 39 -28.85 96.81 82.39
N ASP A 40 -28.64 95.48 82.44
CA ASP A 40 -28.90 94.63 83.61
C ASP A 40 -28.26 93.22 83.42
N PRO A 41 -27.11 92.94 84.04
CA PRO A 41 -26.39 91.67 83.88
C PRO A 41 -27.19 90.44 84.32
N ARG A 42 -28.10 90.57 85.30
CA ARG A 42 -28.83 89.42 85.85
C ARG A 42 -30.00 89.03 84.97
N LYS A 43 -30.71 90.02 84.43
CA LYS A 43 -31.85 89.79 83.52
C LYS A 43 -31.40 89.29 82.15
N ASN A 44 -30.23 89.75 81.68
CA ASN A 44 -29.69 89.41 80.37
C ASN A 44 -28.73 88.20 80.40
N ALA A 45 -28.61 87.48 81.52
CA ALA A 45 -27.61 86.43 81.72
C ALA A 45 -27.57 85.37 80.60
N GLN A 46 -28.72 84.87 80.12
CA GLN A 46 -28.76 83.90 79.01
C GLN A 46 -28.28 84.52 77.69
N LYS A 47 -28.73 85.73 77.37
CA LYS A 47 -28.32 86.41 76.13
C LYS A 47 -26.84 86.79 76.13
N ILE A 48 -26.30 87.12 77.32
CA ILE A 48 -24.87 87.35 77.49
C ILE A 48 -24.13 86.02 77.30
N ALA A 49 -24.59 84.92 77.86
CA ALA A 49 -23.96 83.61 77.66
C ALA A 49 -23.99 83.16 76.19
N ASP A 50 -25.14 83.27 75.51
CA ASP A 50 -25.27 82.95 74.08
C ASP A 50 -24.35 83.84 73.22
N LEU A 51 -24.27 85.15 73.53
CA LEU A 51 -23.38 86.08 72.83
C LEU A 51 -21.90 85.83 73.16
N GLU A 52 -21.58 85.42 74.39
CA GLU A 52 -20.22 85.01 74.78
C GLU A 52 -19.80 83.72 74.07
N GLU A 53 -20.73 82.79 73.82
CA GLU A 53 -20.54 81.60 72.98
C GLU A 53 -20.33 81.99 71.51
N GLU A 54 -21.18 82.87 70.93
CA GLU A 54 -20.99 83.37 69.56
C GLU A 54 -19.68 84.16 69.38
N MET A 55 -19.27 84.93 70.40
CA MET A 55 -17.97 85.61 70.40
C MET A 55 -16.82 84.60 70.48
N ASN A 56 -16.96 83.51 71.24
CA ASN A 56 -15.99 82.41 71.23
C ASN A 56 -15.93 81.75 69.86
N ASP A 57 -17.07 81.39 69.25
CA ASP A 57 -17.13 80.82 67.91
C ASP A 57 -16.44 81.73 66.88
N ARG A 58 -16.67 83.04 66.95
CA ARG A 58 -15.99 84.00 66.08
C ARG A 58 -14.49 84.07 66.32
N ALA A 59 -14.02 83.96 67.57
CA ALA A 59 -12.60 83.87 67.88
C ALA A 59 -11.97 82.58 67.30
N HIS A 60 -12.68 81.44 67.37
CA HIS A 60 -12.28 80.20 66.72
C HIS A 60 -12.28 80.32 65.18
N GLU A 61 -13.27 80.97 64.57
CA GLU A 61 -13.27 81.24 63.11
C GLU A 61 -12.06 82.08 62.68
N LEU A 62 -11.76 83.16 63.43
CA LEU A 62 -10.60 84.01 63.16
C LEU A 62 -9.27 83.26 63.34
N ALA A 63 -9.20 82.36 64.33
CA ALA A 63 -8.05 81.47 64.51
C ALA A 63 -7.87 80.51 63.32
N LYS A 64 -8.95 79.90 62.83
CA LYS A 64 -8.92 79.04 61.62
C LYS A 64 -8.47 79.81 60.39
N ASP A 65 -9.01 81.01 60.18
CA ASP A 65 -8.64 81.86 59.04
C ASP A 65 -7.17 82.31 59.11
N LEU A 66 -6.65 82.58 60.30
CA LEU A 66 -5.24 82.90 60.51
C LEU A 66 -4.35 81.69 60.22
N LEU A 67 -4.62 80.53 60.85
CA LEU A 67 -3.87 79.30 60.64
C LEU A 67 -3.88 78.87 59.17
N ARG A 68 -5.01 78.98 58.48
CA ARG A 68 -5.12 78.69 57.04
C ARG A 68 -4.19 79.56 56.19
N LYS A 69 -4.04 80.84 56.52
CA LYS A 69 -3.11 81.74 55.82
C LYS A 69 -1.66 81.43 56.18
N GLU A 70 -1.38 81.14 57.45
CA GLU A 70 -0.04 80.83 57.93
C GLU A 70 0.47 79.50 57.39
N ARG A 71 -0.40 78.49 57.24
CA ARG A 71 -0.09 77.14 56.75
C ARG A 71 -0.18 77.00 55.22
N TYR A 72 -0.50 78.06 54.48
CA TYR A 72 -0.67 77.99 53.02
C TYR A 72 0.60 77.55 52.26
N TYR A 73 1.78 77.80 52.82
CA TYR A 73 3.05 77.39 52.21
C TYR A 73 3.35 75.89 52.35
N LEU A 74 2.63 75.19 53.24
CA LEU A 74 2.73 73.74 53.38
C LEU A 74 2.09 73.05 52.18
N ASP A 75 2.55 71.84 51.90
CA ASP A 75 1.80 70.92 51.05
C ASP A 75 0.39 70.78 51.64
N GLN A 76 -0.64 70.89 50.80
CA GLN A 76 -2.02 70.77 51.24
C GLN A 76 -2.46 69.30 51.33
N ASN A 77 -1.69 68.38 50.72
CA ASN A 77 -1.90 66.94 50.79
C ASN A 77 -0.57 66.18 51.01
N PRO A 78 0.18 66.46 52.09
CA PRO A 78 1.40 65.73 52.41
C PRO A 78 1.12 64.23 52.46
N GLU A 79 1.94 63.41 51.81
CA GLU A 79 1.75 61.95 51.70
C GLU A 79 0.36 61.52 51.18
N GLY A 80 -0.38 62.40 50.48
CA GLY A 80 -1.74 62.14 50.00
C GLY A 80 -2.84 62.34 51.06
N VAL A 81 -2.49 62.85 52.25
CA VAL A 81 -3.41 63.13 53.34
C VAL A 81 -3.76 64.62 53.39
N PRO A 82 -5.04 65.01 53.26
CA PRO A 82 -5.45 66.41 53.38
C PRO A 82 -5.02 67.03 54.71
N LEU A 83 -4.46 68.24 54.65
CA LEU A 83 -3.90 68.95 55.81
C LEU A 83 -4.93 69.17 56.94
N ASP A 84 -6.22 69.23 56.61
CA ASP A 84 -7.33 69.38 57.56
C ASP A 84 -7.67 68.11 58.35
N CYS A 85 -7.19 66.96 57.90
CA CYS A 85 -7.33 65.68 58.58
C CYS A 85 -6.26 65.47 59.67
N LEU A 86 -5.16 66.23 59.61
CA LEU A 86 -4.06 66.13 60.56
C LEU A 86 -4.37 66.96 61.83
N PRO A 87 -4.14 66.42 63.04
CA PRO A 87 -4.36 67.13 64.30
C PRO A 87 -3.22 68.14 64.59
N LEU A 88 -2.92 69.02 63.64
CA LEU A 88 -1.80 69.96 63.71
C LEU A 88 -1.88 70.91 64.91
N ASN A 89 -3.10 71.24 65.34
CA ASN A 89 -3.35 72.13 66.47
C ASN A 89 -3.04 71.47 67.83
N ASP A 90 -2.96 70.14 67.87
CA ASP A 90 -2.66 69.38 69.10
C ASP A 90 -1.18 68.97 69.19
N ASP A 91 -0.40 69.10 68.10
CA ASP A 91 1.02 68.77 68.10
C ASP A 91 1.85 69.88 68.77
N ALA A 92 2.53 69.51 69.85
CA ALA A 92 3.31 70.45 70.65
C ALA A 92 4.50 71.06 69.88
N THR A 93 5.06 70.32 68.91
CA THR A 93 6.21 70.72 68.11
C THR A 93 5.80 71.72 67.03
N VAL A 94 4.73 71.43 66.30
CA VAL A 94 4.13 72.35 65.30
C VAL A 94 3.74 73.65 65.98
N ASN A 95 3.00 73.58 67.09
CA ASN A 95 2.60 74.79 67.83
C ASN A 95 3.79 75.62 68.33
N MET A 96 4.86 74.97 68.81
CA MET A 96 6.07 75.66 69.25
C MET A 96 6.77 76.37 68.09
N LEU A 97 6.93 75.69 66.95
CA LEU A 97 7.59 76.24 65.76
C LEU A 97 6.74 77.33 65.09
N GLU A 98 5.42 77.17 65.02
CA GLU A 98 4.50 78.20 64.51
C GLU A 98 4.55 79.46 65.37
N LYS A 99 4.61 79.31 66.69
CA LYS A 99 4.80 80.44 67.60
C LYS A 99 6.14 81.15 67.36
N GLN A 100 7.23 80.40 67.19
CA GLN A 100 8.53 80.98 66.83
C GLN A 100 8.43 81.71 65.48
N LEU A 101 7.79 81.11 64.48
CA LEU A 101 7.58 81.73 63.17
C LEU A 101 6.80 83.05 63.27
N ARG A 102 5.77 83.12 64.12
CA ARG A 102 5.02 84.36 64.41
C ARG A 102 5.87 85.42 65.11
N GLU A 103 6.71 85.02 66.07
CA GLU A 103 7.63 85.92 66.76
C GLU A 103 8.69 86.49 65.81
N PHE A 104 9.28 85.65 64.95
CA PHE A 104 10.20 86.09 63.88
C PHE A 104 9.50 86.98 62.84
N ASN A 105 8.23 86.70 62.53
CA ASN A 105 7.44 87.51 61.60
C ASN A 105 7.12 88.93 62.12
N LYS A 106 7.41 89.25 63.39
CA LYS A 106 7.32 90.61 63.95
C LYS A 106 8.58 91.46 63.72
N VAL A 107 9.69 90.85 63.31
CA VAL A 107 10.97 91.54 63.03
C VAL A 107 11.00 92.07 61.58
N PRO A 108 11.52 93.28 61.27
CA PRO A 108 11.59 93.81 59.91
C PRO A 108 12.35 92.91 58.92
N LEU A 109 11.97 92.95 57.64
CA LEU A 109 12.46 92.00 56.62
C LEU A 109 13.98 92.06 56.41
N GLU A 110 14.63 93.21 56.67
CA GLU A 110 16.06 93.41 56.45
C GLU A 110 16.97 92.75 57.49
N GLU A 111 16.44 92.35 58.66
CA GLU A 111 17.19 91.72 59.77
C GLU A 111 16.92 90.22 59.92
N ARG A 112 16.08 89.63 59.07
CA ARG A 112 15.75 88.20 59.10
C ARG A 112 16.85 87.39 58.39
N GLY A 113 17.67 86.67 59.16
CA GLY A 113 18.57 85.64 58.64
C GLY A 113 17.83 84.39 58.13
N GLY A 114 18.58 83.39 57.65
CA GLY A 114 18.05 82.13 57.08
C GLY A 114 17.11 81.32 57.99
N ASP A 115 17.04 81.65 59.27
CA ASP A 115 16.27 80.97 60.32
C ASP A 115 14.76 80.82 60.03
N VAL A 116 14.14 81.72 59.25
CA VAL A 116 12.70 81.60 58.89
C VAL A 116 12.45 80.46 57.90
N ALA A 117 13.36 80.26 56.94
CA ALA A 117 13.25 79.16 55.99
C ALA A 117 13.48 77.81 56.69
N ASP A 118 14.43 77.77 57.63
CA ASP A 118 14.74 76.58 58.41
C ASP A 118 13.58 76.17 59.34
N ILE A 119 12.93 77.15 60.01
CA ILE A 119 11.72 76.88 60.81
C ILE A 119 10.55 76.42 59.94
N ARG A 120 10.35 77.02 58.76
CA ARG A 120 9.31 76.57 57.82
C ARG A 120 9.55 75.16 57.31
N ASN A 121 10.81 74.81 57.02
CA ASN A 121 11.19 73.45 56.62
C ASN A 121 10.98 72.47 57.78
N ALA A 122 11.34 72.83 59.02
CA ALA A 122 11.10 71.98 60.19
C ALA A 122 9.60 71.75 60.48
N ILE A 123 8.75 72.77 60.28
CA ILE A 123 7.29 72.61 60.34
C ILE A 123 6.83 71.67 59.22
N ALA A 124 7.31 71.87 57.99
CA ALA A 124 6.96 71.01 56.86
C ALA A 124 7.38 69.55 57.08
N GLU A 125 8.61 69.29 57.55
CA GLU A 125 9.11 67.95 57.89
C GLU A 125 8.24 67.28 58.95
N ARG A 126 7.91 67.98 60.04
CA ARG A 126 7.03 67.44 61.08
C ARG A 126 5.62 67.14 60.56
N VAL A 127 5.09 68.01 59.69
CA VAL A 127 3.79 67.80 59.05
C VAL A 127 3.83 66.57 58.11
N TYR A 128 4.92 66.34 57.39
CA TYR A 128 5.13 65.12 56.60
C TYR A 128 5.22 63.88 57.47
N GLU A 129 5.95 63.91 58.59
CA GLU A 129 5.99 62.80 59.57
C GLU A 129 4.59 62.47 60.10
N MET A 130 3.83 63.49 60.52
CA MET A 130 2.45 63.31 61.00
C MET A 130 1.52 62.78 59.92
N ALA A 131 1.70 63.20 58.66
CA ALA A 131 0.94 62.69 57.54
C ALA A 131 1.25 61.21 57.26
N GLN A 132 2.52 60.82 57.37
CA GLN A 132 2.94 59.42 57.26
C GLN A 132 2.34 58.57 58.40
N GLU A 133 2.45 59.01 59.65
CA GLU A 133 1.87 58.32 60.81
C GLU A 133 0.35 58.15 60.64
N TYR A 134 -0.36 59.21 60.24
CA TYR A 134 -1.80 59.16 60.00
C TYR A 134 -2.17 58.19 58.87
N ARG A 135 -1.42 58.21 57.77
CA ARG A 135 -1.64 57.31 56.63
C ARG A 135 -1.43 55.85 57.03
N ASP A 136 -0.35 55.55 57.77
CA ASP A 136 -0.03 54.20 58.21
C ASP A 136 -1.13 53.66 59.16
N GLU A 137 -1.65 54.50 60.06
CA GLU A 137 -2.81 54.16 60.89
C GLU A 137 -4.11 54.00 60.08
N GLU A 138 -4.34 54.87 59.08
CA GLU A 138 -5.51 54.82 58.21
C GLU A 138 -5.54 53.54 57.39
N ARG A 139 -4.37 53.07 56.95
CA ARG A 139 -4.16 51.85 56.15
C ARG A 139 -3.93 50.58 56.98
N GLY A 140 -3.84 50.67 58.30
CA GLY A 140 -3.49 49.53 59.18
C GLY A 140 -4.48 48.35 59.20
N PHE A 141 -5.62 48.43 58.50
CA PHE A 141 -6.55 47.31 58.31
C PHE A 141 -6.34 46.55 56.99
N LEU A 142 -5.47 47.08 56.11
CA LEU A 142 -5.16 46.45 54.84
C LEU A 142 -4.35 45.18 55.05
N ASP A 143 -4.50 44.19 54.16
CA ASP A 143 -3.62 43.03 54.15
C ASP A 143 -2.16 43.48 53.93
N GLU A 144 -1.24 42.95 54.74
CA GLU A 144 0.19 43.24 54.64
C GLU A 144 0.83 42.53 53.43
N MET A 145 0.23 41.44 52.96
CA MET A 145 0.75 40.57 51.89
C MET A 145 -0.33 40.25 50.83
N PRO A 146 -0.99 41.24 50.20
CA PRO A 146 -1.98 41.02 49.15
C PRO A 146 -1.38 40.21 47.98
N GLU A 147 -2.04 39.11 47.60
CA GLU A 147 -1.53 38.15 46.61
C GLU A 147 -0.07 37.69 46.88
N GLY A 148 0.35 37.68 48.15
CA GLY A 148 1.71 37.33 48.56
C GLY A 148 2.79 38.37 48.24
N ILE A 149 2.41 39.57 47.80
CA ILE A 149 3.29 40.73 47.57
C ILE A 149 3.24 41.65 48.79
N PRO A 150 4.38 42.14 49.31
CA PRO A 150 4.37 43.13 50.39
C PRO A 150 3.57 44.39 50.00
N LEU A 151 2.68 44.87 50.87
CA LEU A 151 1.85 46.06 50.62
C LEU A 151 2.67 47.28 50.18
N SER A 152 3.90 47.43 50.69
CA SER A 152 4.82 48.50 50.31
C SER A 152 5.32 48.45 48.86
N GLU A 153 5.20 47.30 48.18
CA GLU A 153 5.55 47.11 46.77
C GLU A 153 4.34 47.28 45.84
N VAL A 154 3.13 47.33 46.39
CA VAL A 154 1.89 47.49 45.60
C VAL A 154 1.66 48.99 45.36
N PRO A 155 1.52 49.44 44.09
CA PRO A 155 1.39 50.87 43.75
C PRO A 155 -0.03 51.40 44.02
N ILE A 156 -0.48 51.31 45.28
CA ILE A 156 -1.82 51.72 45.70
C ILE A 156 -2.03 53.24 45.60
N ASP A 157 -0.96 54.03 45.75
CA ASP A 157 -0.99 55.49 45.68
C ASP A 157 -1.21 56.03 44.26
N GLU A 158 -1.03 55.18 43.24
CA GLU A 158 -1.29 55.52 41.84
C GLU A 158 -2.72 55.16 41.40
N ASP A 159 -3.44 54.36 42.20
CA ASP A 159 -4.78 53.89 41.85
C ASP A 159 -5.87 54.89 42.25
N LYS A 160 -6.52 55.47 41.23
CA LYS A 160 -7.58 56.48 41.43
C LYS A 160 -8.77 55.94 42.21
N VAL A 161 -9.14 54.68 41.99
CA VAL A 161 -10.30 54.06 42.66
C VAL A 161 -9.99 53.88 44.14
N PHE A 162 -8.77 53.46 44.47
CA PHE A 162 -8.33 53.33 45.85
C PHE A 162 -8.30 54.67 46.59
N MET A 163 -7.78 55.73 45.97
CA MET A 163 -7.82 57.08 46.55
C MET A 163 -9.25 57.58 46.82
N GLU A 164 -10.20 57.31 45.91
CA GLU A 164 -11.62 57.64 46.13
C GLU A 164 -12.23 56.87 47.32
N LEU A 165 -11.81 55.61 47.51
CA LEU A 165 -12.23 54.80 48.65
C LEU A 165 -11.64 55.33 49.97
N GLU A 166 -10.39 55.79 49.97
CA GLU A 166 -9.75 56.44 51.13
C GLU A 166 -10.51 57.71 51.53
N ASP A 167 -10.82 58.59 50.57
CA ASP A 167 -11.61 59.79 50.83
C ASP A 167 -13.00 59.47 51.37
N LYS A 168 -13.62 58.40 50.86
CA LYS A 168 -14.91 57.95 51.36
C LYS A 168 -14.83 57.39 52.78
N LEU A 169 -13.76 56.66 53.10
CA LEU A 169 -13.49 56.17 54.44
C LEU A 169 -13.33 57.33 55.44
N ARG A 170 -12.58 58.37 55.06
CA ARG A 170 -12.43 59.61 55.85
C ARG A 170 -13.77 60.28 56.12
N GLN A 171 -14.66 60.38 55.12
CA GLN A 171 -16.02 60.91 55.30
C GLN A 171 -16.85 60.08 56.29
N LEU A 172 -16.81 58.76 56.19
CA LEU A 172 -17.55 57.86 57.08
C LEU A 172 -17.04 57.93 58.52
N LYS A 173 -15.72 58.04 58.70
CA LYS A 173 -15.04 58.17 60.00
C LYS A 173 -15.39 59.46 60.75
N LYS A 174 -15.98 60.49 60.11
CA LYS A 174 -16.49 61.69 60.81
C LYS A 174 -17.58 61.36 61.83
N ASN A 175 -18.38 60.31 61.60
CA ASN A 175 -19.43 59.83 62.50
C ASN A 175 -19.31 58.32 62.73
N PRO A 176 -18.25 57.85 63.42
CA PRO A 176 -17.86 56.45 63.40
C PRO A 176 -18.87 55.53 64.09
N LYS A 177 -19.60 56.03 65.08
CA LYS A 177 -20.65 55.26 65.79
C LYS A 177 -21.89 55.00 64.94
N GLN A 178 -22.26 55.93 64.06
CA GLN A 178 -23.43 55.78 63.18
C GLN A 178 -23.08 54.98 61.91
N ASN A 179 -21.83 55.08 61.46
CA ASN A 179 -21.36 54.49 60.20
C ASN A 179 -20.58 53.17 60.38
N ALA A 180 -20.66 52.51 61.54
CA ALA A 180 -19.77 51.38 61.86
C ALA A 180 -19.82 50.22 60.84
N GLU A 181 -21.02 49.84 60.36
CA GLU A 181 -21.18 48.80 59.33
C GLU A 181 -20.65 49.28 57.96
N ALA A 182 -21.01 50.49 57.55
CA ALA A 182 -20.53 51.08 56.30
C ALA A 182 -19.00 51.27 56.25
N ILE A 183 -18.37 51.57 57.39
CA ILE A 183 -16.90 51.64 57.53
C ILE A 183 -16.29 50.26 57.28
N LYS A 184 -16.83 49.21 57.91
CA LYS A 184 -16.34 47.84 57.72
C LYS A 184 -16.49 47.37 56.27
N ASP A 185 -17.63 47.66 55.64
CA ASP A 185 -17.87 47.31 54.24
C ASP A 185 -16.91 48.05 53.29
N HIS A 186 -16.63 49.33 53.55
CA HIS A 186 -15.64 50.09 52.78
C HIS A 186 -14.22 49.59 53.01
N GLN A 187 -13.85 49.24 54.24
CA GLN A 187 -12.55 48.61 54.53
C GLN A 187 -12.38 47.28 53.79
N TYR A 188 -13.45 46.48 53.69
CA TYR A 188 -13.44 45.26 52.88
C TYR A 188 -13.29 45.55 51.37
N ALA A 189 -14.01 46.54 50.85
CA ALA A 189 -13.88 46.96 49.45
C ALA A 189 -12.48 47.50 49.13
N MET A 190 -11.87 48.25 50.06
CA MET A 190 -10.49 48.72 49.95
C MET A 190 -9.51 47.55 49.91
N ASN A 191 -9.67 46.56 50.81
CA ASN A 191 -8.86 45.35 50.78
C ASN A 191 -8.96 44.62 49.45
N ASN A 192 -10.18 44.37 48.95
CA ASN A 192 -10.37 43.74 47.64
C ASN A 192 -9.70 44.52 46.51
N ARG A 193 -9.77 45.86 46.54
CA ARG A 193 -9.10 46.70 45.54
C ARG A 193 -7.58 46.56 45.59
N VAL A 194 -6.99 46.45 46.78
CA VAL A 194 -5.55 46.19 46.93
C VAL A 194 -5.17 44.82 46.35
N HIS A 195 -5.95 43.78 46.61
CA HIS A 195 -5.76 42.47 45.98
C HIS A 195 -5.88 42.52 44.45
N GLU A 196 -6.85 43.26 43.90
CA GLU A 196 -6.99 43.48 42.45
C GLU A 196 -5.74 44.15 41.85
N ILE A 197 -5.21 45.19 42.52
CA ILE A 197 -4.00 45.90 42.06
C ILE A 197 -2.78 44.97 42.11
N ALA A 198 -2.63 44.17 43.17
CA ALA A 198 -1.56 43.20 43.31
C ALA A 198 -1.64 42.09 42.24
N ALA A 199 -2.85 41.59 41.96
CA ALA A 199 -3.09 40.61 40.90
C ALA A 199 -2.78 41.18 39.50
N ASP A 200 -3.20 42.41 39.21
CA ASP A 200 -2.91 43.11 37.95
C ASP A 200 -1.39 43.33 37.77
N MET A 201 -0.68 43.61 38.87
CA MET A 201 0.78 43.73 38.88
C MET A 201 1.45 42.40 38.52
N LEU A 202 1.04 41.29 39.15
CA LEU A 202 1.51 39.96 38.79
C LEU A 202 1.22 39.62 37.32
N ALA A 203 0.01 39.91 36.84
CA ALA A 203 -0.39 39.61 35.47
C ALA A 203 0.46 40.36 34.42
N LYS A 204 0.85 41.61 34.70
CA LYS A 204 1.73 42.41 33.81
C LYS A 204 3.17 41.89 33.79
N ASP A 205 3.61 41.23 34.86
CA ASP A 205 4.98 40.73 35.02
C ASP A 205 5.20 39.32 34.42
N ARG A 206 4.22 38.79 33.68
CA ARG A 206 4.19 37.42 33.09
C ARG A 206 4.75 37.31 31.65
N ASP A 207 5.54 38.27 31.20
CA ASP A 207 6.10 38.32 29.84
C ASP A 207 7.08 37.17 29.50
N TYR A 208 7.64 36.53 30.52
CA TYR A 208 8.55 35.38 30.43
C TYR A 208 7.84 34.04 30.13
N LEU A 209 6.51 34.01 30.16
CA LEU A 209 5.72 32.83 29.84
C LEU A 209 5.49 32.72 28.34
N ASN A 210 5.40 31.49 27.84
CA ASN A 210 4.87 31.20 26.52
C ASN A 210 3.45 31.79 26.40
N PRO A 211 3.15 32.66 25.41
CA PRO A 211 1.83 33.27 25.26
C PRO A 211 0.69 32.28 25.04
N GLU A 212 0.99 31.10 24.46
CA GLU A 212 0.01 30.06 24.13
C GLU A 212 0.52 28.65 24.53
N PRO A 213 0.60 28.30 25.83
CA PRO A 213 0.99 26.96 26.28
C PRO A 213 0.01 25.91 25.75
N GLN A 214 0.52 24.87 25.07
CA GLN A 214 -0.27 23.90 24.29
C GLN A 214 -1.31 24.52 23.31
N GLY A 215 -1.11 25.77 22.86
CA GLY A 215 -2.07 26.48 22.00
C GLY A 215 -3.21 27.19 22.75
N VAL A 216 -3.22 27.20 24.09
CA VAL A 216 -4.20 27.90 24.92
C VAL A 216 -3.67 29.29 25.30
N PRO A 217 -4.40 30.39 25.05
CA PRO A 217 -3.97 31.72 25.51
C PRO A 217 -3.80 31.80 27.04
N LEU A 218 -2.73 32.44 27.51
CA LEU A 218 -2.46 32.61 28.96
C LEU A 218 -3.65 33.19 29.75
N ALA A 219 -4.43 34.08 29.15
CA ALA A 219 -5.60 34.70 29.77
C ALA A 219 -6.72 33.70 30.12
N ASP A 220 -6.73 32.53 29.48
CA ASP A 220 -7.72 31.50 29.71
C ASP A 220 -7.19 30.34 30.58
N LEU A 221 -5.91 30.39 30.99
CA LEU A 221 -5.32 29.40 31.89
C LEU A 221 -5.58 29.76 33.36
N PRO A 222 -5.85 28.77 34.22
CA PRO A 222 -6.03 28.97 35.66
C PRO A 222 -4.66 29.16 36.34
N LEU A 223 -4.06 30.34 36.16
CA LEU A 223 -2.77 30.72 36.74
C LEU A 223 -2.87 31.14 38.21
N ASP A 224 -4.03 30.95 38.84
CA ASP A 224 -4.27 30.98 40.28
C ASP A 224 -3.83 29.68 40.99
N ASP A 225 -3.26 28.73 40.25
CA ASP A 225 -2.67 27.51 40.78
C ASP A 225 -1.66 27.81 41.91
N PRO A 226 -1.83 27.21 43.11
CA PRO A 226 -0.98 27.53 44.27
C PRO A 226 0.52 27.31 44.04
N LEU A 227 0.89 26.27 43.29
CA LEU A 227 2.30 25.97 42.99
C LEU A 227 2.87 26.97 41.98
N PHE A 228 2.10 27.31 40.95
CA PHE A 228 2.46 28.36 39.99
C PHE A 228 2.69 29.69 40.72
N HIS A 229 1.75 30.09 41.58
CA HIS A 229 1.81 31.32 42.33
C HIS A 229 3.02 31.39 43.30
N GLU A 230 3.33 30.29 44.00
CA GLU A 230 4.51 30.22 44.87
C GLU A 230 5.82 30.44 44.09
N MET A 231 5.96 29.80 42.92
CA MET A 231 7.13 29.97 42.05
C MET A 231 7.20 31.38 41.47
N GLU A 232 6.07 31.97 41.10
CA GLU A 232 5.96 33.33 40.59
C GLU A 232 6.45 34.35 41.64
N LEU A 233 6.05 34.19 42.90
CA LEU A 233 6.53 35.02 44.00
C LEU A 233 8.02 34.81 44.28
N LYS A 234 8.52 33.56 44.19
CA LYS A 234 9.96 33.28 44.34
C LYS A 234 10.76 33.97 43.24
N ARG A 235 10.31 33.90 41.99
CA ARG A 235 10.91 34.62 40.85
C ARG A 235 10.93 36.12 41.12
N ARG A 236 9.82 36.71 41.56
CA ARG A 236 9.72 38.14 41.90
C ARG A 236 10.78 38.57 42.92
N ARG A 237 11.03 37.75 43.95
CA ARG A 237 12.08 38.02 44.95
C ARG A 237 13.48 38.00 44.35
N LEU A 238 13.79 37.03 43.48
CA LEU A 238 15.10 36.94 42.82
C LEU A 238 15.35 38.07 41.81
N MET A 239 14.28 38.55 41.15
CA MET A 239 14.31 39.68 40.23
C MET A 239 14.71 41.01 40.88
N LYS A 240 14.80 41.09 42.22
CA LYS A 240 15.37 42.25 42.92
C LYS A 240 16.89 42.39 42.68
N GLU A 241 17.59 41.28 42.46
CA GLU A 241 19.03 41.24 42.14
C GLU A 241 19.28 40.34 40.91
N PRO A 242 18.81 40.75 39.71
CA PRO A 242 18.74 39.86 38.55
C PRO A 242 20.12 39.43 38.05
N GLU A 243 21.14 40.29 38.18
CA GLU A 243 22.52 39.98 37.76
C GLU A 243 23.20 38.91 38.62
N LYS A 244 22.74 38.68 39.86
CA LYS A 244 23.33 37.66 40.75
C LYS A 244 22.57 36.33 40.73
N ASN A 245 21.31 36.37 40.29
CA ASN A 245 20.39 35.24 40.34
C ASN A 245 19.97 34.80 38.91
N ASP A 246 20.74 35.14 37.89
CA ASP A 246 20.41 34.94 36.47
C ASP A 246 20.09 33.47 36.14
N VAL A 247 20.90 32.53 36.65
CA VAL A 247 20.69 31.09 36.48
C VAL A 247 19.40 30.63 37.17
N ASP A 248 19.20 31.00 38.44
CA ASP A 248 18.02 30.58 39.21
C ASP A 248 16.71 31.18 38.62
N ILE A 249 16.77 32.39 38.08
CA ILE A 249 15.66 33.04 37.37
C ILE A 249 15.34 32.29 36.08
N ALA A 250 16.35 31.91 35.31
CA ALA A 250 16.15 31.12 34.09
C ALA A 250 15.51 29.76 34.39
N GLU A 251 16.03 29.03 35.38
CA GLU A 251 15.44 27.76 35.82
C GLU A 251 13.99 27.92 36.32
N LEU A 252 13.69 28.99 37.06
CA LEU A 252 12.32 29.29 37.49
C LEU A 252 11.40 29.63 36.33
N ASN A 253 11.88 30.36 35.32
CA ASN A 253 11.09 30.65 34.12
C ASN A 253 10.75 29.34 33.38
N ASP A 254 11.70 28.41 33.27
CA ASP A 254 11.46 27.10 32.65
C ASP A 254 10.42 26.30 33.46
N MET A 255 10.56 26.21 34.79
CA MET A 255 9.57 25.53 35.65
C MET A 255 8.17 26.16 35.60
N LEU A 256 8.10 27.49 35.51
CA LEU A 256 6.82 28.21 35.36
C LEU A 256 6.18 27.94 34.00
N ASN A 257 6.97 27.88 32.92
CA ASN A 257 6.49 27.48 31.60
C ASN A 257 6.04 26.01 31.58
N ASP A 258 6.79 25.10 32.19
CA ASP A 258 6.42 23.69 32.33
C ASP A 258 5.09 23.55 33.10
N ARG A 259 4.92 24.30 34.19
CA ARG A 259 3.67 24.28 34.97
C ARG A 259 2.50 24.87 34.18
N ALA A 260 2.71 25.94 33.41
CA ALA A 260 1.69 26.49 32.52
C ALA A 260 1.28 25.48 31.43
N ASP A 261 2.23 24.73 30.87
CA ASP A 261 1.97 23.64 29.94
C ASP A 261 1.18 22.47 30.59
N GLU A 262 1.49 22.12 31.84
CA GLU A 262 0.71 21.13 32.61
C GLU A 262 -0.74 21.58 32.85
N LEU A 263 -0.94 22.85 33.24
CA LEU A 263 -2.27 23.42 33.44
C LEU A 263 -3.06 23.45 32.14
N ALA A 264 -2.42 23.75 31.01
CA ALA A 264 -3.05 23.67 29.68
C ALA A 264 -3.49 22.24 29.34
N LYS A 265 -2.65 21.22 29.61
CA LYS A 265 -3.02 19.80 29.42
C LYS A 265 -4.22 19.39 30.30
N LEU A 266 -4.23 19.80 31.57
CA LEU A 266 -5.34 19.54 32.49
C LEU A 266 -6.63 20.23 32.03
N LEU A 267 -6.52 21.45 31.51
CA LEU A 267 -7.65 22.17 30.92
C LEU A 267 -8.19 21.42 29.69
N HIS A 268 -7.33 21.04 28.75
CA HIS A 268 -7.73 20.24 27.58
C HIS A 268 -8.42 18.93 27.98
N ALA A 269 -7.87 18.19 28.95
CA ALA A 269 -8.47 16.95 29.44
C ALA A 269 -9.89 17.17 29.99
N LYS A 270 -10.10 18.27 30.72
CA LYS A 270 -11.42 18.65 31.25
C LYS A 270 -12.37 19.14 30.16
N GLU A 271 -11.90 19.98 29.25
CA GLU A 271 -12.74 20.60 28.22
C GLU A 271 -13.13 19.63 27.10
N ARG A 272 -12.27 18.68 26.77
CA ARG A 272 -12.50 17.65 25.75
C ARG A 272 -13.19 16.40 26.29
N ALA A 273 -13.55 16.35 27.57
CA ALA A 273 -14.17 15.19 28.21
C ALA A 273 -15.53 14.77 27.62
N PHE A 274 -16.19 15.64 26.84
CA PHE A 274 -17.44 15.33 26.14
C PHE A 274 -17.22 14.64 24.78
N LEU A 275 -15.99 14.59 24.27
CA LEU A 275 -15.64 13.90 23.03
C LEU A 275 -15.59 12.38 23.24
N ASP A 276 -15.83 11.64 22.17
CA ASP A 276 -15.53 10.21 22.13
C ASP A 276 -14.02 10.01 22.39
N PRO A 277 -13.58 9.13 23.31
CA PRO A 277 -12.16 8.84 23.51
C PRO A 277 -11.45 8.27 22.26
N ALA A 278 -12.19 7.65 21.34
CA ALA A 278 -11.65 7.07 20.12
C ALA A 278 -12.59 7.27 18.91
N PRO A 279 -12.78 8.51 18.43
CA PRO A 279 -13.62 8.80 17.26
C PRO A 279 -13.16 7.99 16.04
N GLU A 280 -14.09 7.27 15.41
CA GLU A 280 -13.81 6.37 14.27
C GLU A 280 -12.68 5.35 14.57
N GLY A 281 -12.48 5.00 15.86
CA GLY A 281 -11.45 4.08 16.32
C GLY A 281 -10.06 4.70 16.51
N VAL A 282 -9.90 6.02 16.32
CA VAL A 282 -8.63 6.74 16.49
C VAL A 282 -8.59 7.41 17.87
N PRO A 283 -7.67 7.03 18.78
CA PRO A 283 -7.50 7.70 20.06
C PRO A 283 -7.32 9.22 19.92
N LEU A 284 -7.97 10.02 20.77
CA LEU A 284 -7.87 11.49 20.72
C LEU A 284 -6.42 12.00 20.75
N GLU A 285 -5.52 11.31 21.47
CA GLU A 285 -4.08 11.63 21.54
C GLU A 285 -3.35 11.54 20.19
N ARG A 286 -3.89 10.76 19.23
CA ARG A 286 -3.35 10.66 17.86
C ARG A 286 -3.87 11.76 16.94
N LEU A 287 -4.89 12.50 17.35
CA LEU A 287 -5.45 13.58 16.55
C LEU A 287 -4.66 14.88 16.83
N PRO A 288 -4.34 15.68 15.79
CA PRO A 288 -3.62 16.94 15.96
C PRO A 288 -4.53 18.06 16.46
N LEU A 289 -5.31 17.81 17.52
CA LEU A 289 -6.31 18.75 18.05
C LEU A 289 -5.65 20.05 18.53
N ASP A 290 -4.48 19.95 19.17
CA ASP A 290 -3.70 21.09 19.69
C ASP A 290 -3.03 21.94 18.60
N LYS A 291 -3.16 21.54 17.33
CA LYS A 291 -2.62 22.25 16.17
C LYS A 291 -3.71 22.61 15.17
N ASP A 292 -4.96 22.20 15.40
CA ASP A 292 -6.05 22.46 14.50
C ASP A 292 -6.68 23.83 14.83
N PRO A 293 -6.55 24.83 13.95
CA PRO A 293 -7.02 26.18 14.24
C PRO A 293 -8.54 26.26 14.39
N VAL A 294 -9.29 25.34 13.76
CA VAL A 294 -10.75 25.30 13.84
C VAL A 294 -11.18 24.78 15.21
N VAL A 295 -10.53 23.72 15.70
CA VAL A 295 -10.78 23.20 17.05
C VAL A 295 -10.48 24.28 18.10
N HIS A 296 -9.33 24.96 18.01
CA HIS A 296 -8.97 26.04 18.95
C HIS A 296 -10.00 27.19 18.97
N GLU A 297 -10.45 27.63 17.79
CA GLU A 297 -11.44 28.70 17.69
C GLU A 297 -12.77 28.29 18.34
N LEU A 298 -13.23 27.07 18.08
CA LEU A 298 -14.46 26.53 18.68
C LEU A 298 -14.34 26.33 20.19
N GLU A 299 -13.19 25.86 20.69
CA GLU A 299 -12.91 25.73 22.13
C GLU A 299 -12.91 27.11 22.81
N ALA A 300 -12.32 28.14 22.19
CA ALA A 300 -12.38 29.52 22.69
C ALA A 300 -13.82 30.09 22.70
N GLN A 301 -14.61 29.84 21.66
CA GLN A 301 -16.03 30.24 21.62
C GLN A 301 -16.84 29.53 22.70
N ARG A 302 -16.58 28.23 22.92
CA ARG A 302 -17.22 27.44 23.98
C ARG A 302 -16.91 28.00 25.36
N ARG A 303 -15.65 28.36 25.65
CA ARG A 303 -15.23 29.01 26.90
C ARG A 303 -15.99 30.32 27.15
N LYS A 304 -16.07 31.19 26.14
CA LYS A 304 -16.85 32.45 26.23
C LYS A 304 -18.34 32.22 26.52
N LEU A 305 -18.94 31.22 25.88
CA LEU A 305 -20.36 30.87 26.13
C LEU A 305 -20.57 30.29 27.53
N LEU A 306 -19.63 29.51 28.07
CA LEU A 306 -19.68 28.99 29.44
C LEU A 306 -19.59 30.10 30.50
N GLN A 307 -18.86 31.18 30.20
CA GLN A 307 -18.75 32.37 31.06
C GLN A 307 -19.93 33.34 30.91
N SER A 308 -20.77 33.20 29.88
CA SER A 308 -21.91 34.10 29.63
C SER A 308 -23.03 33.93 30.66
N SER A 309 -23.62 35.05 31.09
CA SER A 309 -24.80 35.07 31.97
C SER A 309 -25.93 35.91 31.35
N PRO A 310 -27.12 35.33 31.06
CA PRO A 310 -27.51 33.95 31.31
C PRO A 310 -26.81 32.95 30.36
N ARG A 311 -26.53 31.74 30.86
CA ARG A 311 -25.88 30.67 30.11
C ARG A 311 -26.75 30.20 28.94
N ASN A 312 -26.21 30.25 27.72
CA ASN A 312 -26.91 29.80 26.52
C ASN A 312 -26.58 28.34 26.19
N ASP A 313 -27.28 27.41 26.85
CA ASP A 313 -27.06 25.96 26.68
C ASP A 313 -27.28 25.46 25.24
N ALA A 314 -28.16 26.10 24.47
CA ALA A 314 -28.38 25.74 23.07
C ALA A 314 -27.16 26.07 22.20
N ALA A 315 -26.57 27.25 22.39
CA ALA A 315 -25.35 27.64 21.68
C ALA A 315 -24.14 26.80 22.09
N ILE A 316 -24.05 26.42 23.37
CA ILE A 316 -22.97 25.52 23.86
C ILE A 316 -23.06 24.16 23.15
N ARG A 317 -24.25 23.57 23.07
CA ARG A 317 -24.44 22.29 22.35
C ARG A 317 -24.11 22.39 20.87
N ASP A 318 -24.50 23.47 20.20
CA ASP A 318 -24.17 23.70 18.77
C ASP A 318 -22.65 23.77 18.54
N ILE A 319 -21.91 24.41 19.45
CA ILE A 319 -20.44 24.44 19.38
C ILE A 319 -19.84 23.06 19.68
N GLU A 320 -20.33 22.35 20.70
CA GLU A 320 -19.89 20.98 21.01
C GLU A 320 -20.12 20.01 19.82
N ASP A 321 -21.23 20.15 19.11
CA ASP A 321 -21.54 19.39 17.90
C ASP A 321 -20.54 19.69 16.78
N LYS A 322 -20.21 20.96 16.55
CA LYS A 322 -19.18 21.36 15.56
C LYS A 322 -17.79 20.85 15.91
N ILE A 323 -17.43 20.85 17.21
CA ILE A 323 -16.15 20.26 17.66
C ILE A 323 -16.17 18.75 17.38
N ARG A 324 -17.26 18.04 17.71
CA ARG A 324 -17.40 16.61 17.40
C ARG A 324 -17.27 16.31 15.91
N ASP A 325 -17.92 17.11 15.06
CA ASP A 325 -17.85 16.93 13.61
C ASP A 325 -16.43 17.17 13.08
N ARG A 326 -15.73 18.21 13.56
CA ARG A 326 -14.33 18.48 13.16
C ARG A 326 -13.38 17.38 13.65
N VAL A 327 -13.53 16.94 14.89
CA VAL A 327 -12.75 15.83 15.48
C VAL A 327 -12.97 14.54 14.69
N ARG A 328 -14.22 14.25 14.32
CA ARG A 328 -14.57 13.11 13.46
C ARG A 328 -13.95 13.23 12.07
N GLU A 329 -13.97 14.42 11.46
CA GLU A 329 -13.32 14.67 10.17
C GLU A 329 -11.81 14.43 10.24
N LEU A 330 -11.14 14.92 11.29
CA LEU A 330 -9.73 14.66 11.55
C LEU A 330 -9.45 13.17 11.74
N ALA A 331 -10.32 12.45 12.45
CA ALA A 331 -10.22 11.00 12.61
C ALA A 331 -10.38 10.28 11.27
N LEU A 332 -11.38 10.63 10.46
CA LEU A 332 -11.57 10.08 9.11
C LEU A 332 -10.38 10.38 8.19
N ASN A 333 -9.71 11.53 8.36
CA ASN A 333 -8.49 11.84 7.62
C ASN A 333 -7.28 11.00 8.05
N ILE A 334 -7.24 10.52 9.30
CA ILE A 334 -6.22 9.56 9.74
C ILE A 334 -6.58 8.14 9.31
N VAL A 335 -7.87 7.79 9.34
CA VAL A 335 -8.37 6.48 8.88
C VAL A 335 -8.28 6.36 7.35
N GLY A 336 -8.43 7.44 6.59
CA GLY A 336 -8.41 7.38 5.13
C GLY A 336 -9.40 6.37 4.54
N TRP A 337 -9.14 5.93 3.30
CA TRP A 337 -9.98 4.95 2.62
C TRP A 337 -9.70 3.53 3.15
N GLN A 338 -10.76 2.76 3.41
CA GLN A 338 -10.67 1.37 3.86
C GLN A 338 -11.44 0.40 2.96
N ASP A 339 -10.84 -0.76 2.74
CA ASP A 339 -11.42 -1.89 2.02
C ASP A 339 -12.10 -2.85 3.01
N VAL A 340 -13.28 -2.45 3.48
CA VAL A 340 -14.02 -3.19 4.52
C VAL A 340 -14.41 -4.58 4.05
N GLU A 341 -14.85 -4.71 2.80
CA GLU A 341 -15.28 -6.00 2.22
C GLU A 341 -14.13 -7.01 2.16
N PHE A 342 -12.95 -6.59 1.67
CA PHE A 342 -11.79 -7.48 1.61
C PHE A 342 -11.29 -7.85 3.01
N HIS A 343 -11.24 -6.88 3.93
CA HIS A 343 -10.79 -7.15 5.29
C HIS A 343 -11.72 -8.12 6.03
N GLU A 344 -13.03 -7.90 6.01
CA GLU A 344 -13.98 -8.82 6.67
C GLU A 344 -13.91 -10.24 6.11
N ALA A 345 -13.72 -10.39 4.80
CA ALA A 345 -13.58 -11.69 4.15
C ALA A 345 -12.27 -12.43 4.50
N ASN A 346 -11.24 -11.71 4.97
CA ASN A 346 -9.91 -12.25 5.25
C ASN A 346 -9.46 -12.05 6.71
N LYS A 347 -10.31 -11.54 7.60
CA LYS A 347 -9.92 -11.21 8.98
C LYS A 347 -9.35 -12.41 9.73
N ASP A 348 -9.87 -13.61 9.47
CA ASP A 348 -9.44 -14.85 10.14
C ASP A 348 -8.08 -15.36 9.65
N VAL A 349 -7.52 -14.74 8.61
CA VAL A 349 -6.25 -15.14 8.01
C VAL A 349 -5.07 -14.73 8.89
N ALA A 350 -5.19 -13.67 9.69
CA ALA A 350 -4.11 -13.14 10.53
C ALA A 350 -4.65 -12.62 11.87
N GLU A 351 -3.81 -12.66 12.90
CA GLU A 351 -4.15 -12.18 14.24
C GLU A 351 -4.35 -10.66 14.26
N GLU A 352 -3.49 -9.92 13.56
CA GLU A 352 -3.46 -8.46 13.56
C GLU A 352 -3.48 -7.89 12.13
N TRP A 353 -4.07 -6.70 11.96
CA TRP A 353 -4.15 -5.98 10.68
C TRP A 353 -3.75 -4.50 10.82
N PRO A 354 -2.52 -4.21 11.28
CA PRO A 354 -2.05 -2.83 11.41
C PRO A 354 -1.93 -2.15 10.04
N ARG A 355 -1.91 -0.82 10.03
CA ARG A 355 -1.48 -0.10 8.83
C ARG A 355 0.01 -0.29 8.63
N ILE A 356 0.42 -0.38 7.38
CA ILE A 356 1.84 -0.49 7.03
C ILE A 356 2.66 0.71 7.55
N CYS A 357 2.07 1.89 7.70
CA CYS A 357 2.73 3.06 8.28
C CYS A 357 2.98 2.94 9.79
N GLU A 358 2.22 2.10 10.49
CA GLU A 358 2.43 1.81 11.91
C GLU A 358 3.52 0.75 12.09
N LEU A 359 3.61 -0.18 11.14
CA LEU A 359 4.63 -1.22 11.12
C LEU A 359 6.00 -0.66 10.68
N TYR A 360 6.02 0.08 9.57
CA TYR A 360 7.20 0.63 8.89
C TYR A 360 7.06 2.16 8.70
N PRO A 361 7.13 2.97 9.77
CA PRO A 361 6.88 4.42 9.73
C PRO A 361 7.85 5.19 8.82
N GLU A 362 9.05 4.66 8.60
CA GLU A 362 10.06 5.25 7.70
C GLU A 362 9.59 5.32 6.24
N GLY A 363 8.81 4.34 5.78
CA GLY A 363 8.44 4.22 4.37
C GLY A 363 7.44 5.27 3.89
N ILE A 364 6.74 5.98 4.79
CA ILE A 364 5.78 7.04 4.40
C ILE A 364 6.48 8.22 3.70
N ARG A 365 7.78 8.38 3.93
CA ARG A 365 8.61 9.45 3.33
C ARG A 365 9.31 9.00 2.05
N GLU A 366 9.21 7.72 1.71
CA GLU A 366 9.83 7.13 0.53
C GLU A 366 8.83 7.06 -0.63
N ALA A 367 9.31 6.66 -1.81
CA ALA A 367 8.41 6.35 -2.91
C ALA A 367 7.71 5.01 -2.65
N VAL A 368 6.44 4.88 -3.04
CA VAL A 368 5.67 3.62 -2.86
C VAL A 368 6.41 2.43 -3.45
N VAL A 369 7.05 2.62 -4.60
CA VAL A 369 7.93 1.64 -5.23
C VAL A 369 9.28 2.29 -5.51
N PRO A 370 10.39 1.68 -5.08
CA PRO A 370 11.72 2.22 -5.33
C PRO A 370 12.07 2.18 -6.82
N GLU A 371 12.97 3.08 -7.26
CA GLU A 371 13.45 3.13 -8.65
C GLU A 371 14.16 1.81 -9.03
N ARG A 372 14.89 1.23 -8.08
CA ARG A 372 15.52 -0.09 -8.22
C ARG A 372 14.92 -1.04 -7.20
N THR A 373 14.40 -2.17 -7.69
CA THR A 373 13.93 -3.29 -6.88
C THR A 373 15.05 -4.32 -6.77
N GLN A 374 15.24 -4.87 -5.57
CA GLN A 374 16.23 -5.92 -5.31
C GLN A 374 15.52 -7.23 -4.92
N PRO A 375 16.10 -8.39 -5.23
CA PRO A 375 15.52 -9.66 -4.81
C PRO A 375 15.51 -9.82 -3.29
N SER A 376 16.49 -9.23 -2.61
CA SER A 376 16.60 -9.19 -1.15
C SER A 376 15.58 -8.26 -0.48
N ASP A 377 14.77 -7.52 -1.23
CA ASP A 377 13.64 -6.75 -0.69
C ASP A 377 12.55 -7.68 -0.13
N VAL A 378 12.51 -8.95 -0.56
CA VAL A 378 11.41 -9.85 -0.26
C VAL A 378 11.90 -11.22 0.22
N CYS A 379 11.22 -11.74 1.23
CA CYS A 379 11.36 -13.12 1.66
C CYS A 379 10.04 -13.72 2.11
N SER A 380 10.00 -15.03 2.27
CA SER A 380 8.87 -15.76 2.83
C SER A 380 8.96 -15.77 4.35
N ALA A 381 7.83 -15.60 5.03
CA ALA A 381 7.74 -15.74 6.47
C ALA A 381 8.08 -17.17 6.89
N PRO A 382 8.73 -17.33 8.06
CA PRO A 382 9.02 -18.64 8.62
C PRO A 382 7.75 -19.50 8.70
N ARG A 383 7.84 -20.77 8.26
CA ARG A 383 6.81 -21.82 8.31
C ARG A 383 5.56 -21.59 7.44
N GLU A 384 5.31 -20.36 7.02
CA GLU A 384 4.18 -20.00 6.15
C GLU A 384 4.53 -20.13 4.66
N LEU A 385 5.83 -20.27 4.32
CA LEU A 385 6.33 -20.49 2.96
C LEU A 385 5.71 -19.52 1.93
N GLY A 386 5.61 -18.24 2.30
CA GLY A 386 4.93 -17.17 1.55
C GLY A 386 5.04 -17.30 0.03
N TYR A 387 3.88 -17.42 -0.62
CA TYR A 387 3.76 -17.84 -2.02
C TYR A 387 4.33 -16.83 -3.03
N LEU A 388 4.15 -15.52 -2.81
CA LEU A 388 4.42 -14.50 -3.83
C LEU A 388 5.90 -14.06 -3.90
N ALA A 389 6.65 -14.21 -2.81
CA ALA A 389 8.04 -13.74 -2.68
C ALA A 389 8.97 -14.20 -3.84
N PRO A 390 8.96 -15.47 -4.28
CA PRO A 390 9.80 -15.93 -5.40
C PRO A 390 9.47 -15.25 -6.73
N PHE A 391 8.20 -14.86 -6.95
CA PHE A 391 7.78 -14.18 -8.17
C PHE A 391 8.21 -12.72 -8.17
N ILE A 392 8.11 -12.04 -7.02
CA ILE A 392 8.61 -10.68 -6.84
C ILE A 392 10.13 -10.66 -7.05
N ALA A 393 10.86 -11.61 -6.45
CA ALA A 393 12.30 -11.76 -6.65
C ALA A 393 12.64 -12.04 -8.13
N ALA A 394 11.89 -12.89 -8.84
CA ALA A 394 12.14 -13.12 -10.27
C ALA A 394 11.91 -11.85 -11.11
N MET A 395 10.88 -11.06 -10.79
CA MET A 395 10.59 -9.80 -11.49
C MET A 395 11.58 -8.68 -11.16
N SER A 396 12.27 -8.73 -10.01
CA SER A 396 13.22 -7.70 -9.62
C SER A 396 14.44 -7.62 -10.55
N LEU A 397 14.71 -8.67 -11.35
CA LEU A 397 15.67 -8.65 -12.46
C LEU A 397 15.35 -7.54 -13.48
N HIS A 398 14.07 -7.18 -13.61
CA HIS A 398 13.58 -6.16 -14.52
C HIS A 398 12.58 -5.24 -13.79
N PRO A 399 13.04 -4.21 -13.06
CA PRO A 399 12.20 -3.30 -12.29
C PRO A 399 10.94 -2.77 -13.01
N PRO A 400 10.96 -2.48 -14.34
CA PRO A 400 9.75 -2.09 -15.07
C PRO A 400 8.58 -3.08 -14.97
N LEU A 401 8.83 -4.37 -14.73
CA LEU A 401 7.79 -5.39 -14.55
C LEU A 401 7.02 -5.19 -13.25
N ILE A 402 7.68 -4.78 -12.17
CA ILE A 402 7.06 -4.44 -10.89
C ILE A 402 6.42 -3.05 -11.00
N HIS A 403 7.13 -2.08 -11.56
CA HIS A 403 6.63 -0.69 -11.67
C HIS A 403 5.28 -0.61 -12.37
N ARG A 404 5.05 -1.37 -13.44
CA ARG A 404 3.76 -1.34 -14.17
C ARG A 404 2.58 -1.95 -13.39
N LEU A 405 2.83 -2.69 -12.32
CA LEU A 405 1.77 -3.25 -11.47
C LEU A 405 1.18 -2.21 -10.52
N PHE A 406 1.88 -1.10 -10.29
CA PHE A 406 1.46 -0.03 -9.39
C PHE A 406 0.96 1.16 -10.20
N ASP A 407 -0.32 1.49 -10.07
CA ASP A 407 -0.87 2.75 -10.61
C ASP A 407 -0.57 3.92 -9.65
N SER A 408 -0.67 3.67 -8.34
CA SER A 408 -0.30 4.63 -7.31
C SER A 408 1.22 4.73 -7.16
N LYS A 409 1.82 5.78 -7.73
CA LYS A 409 3.27 6.06 -7.62
C LYS A 409 3.67 6.81 -6.35
N MET A 410 2.73 7.54 -5.75
CA MET A 410 2.88 8.27 -4.50
C MET A 410 1.88 7.73 -3.48
N HIS A 411 2.19 7.88 -2.19
CA HIS A 411 1.27 7.49 -1.12
C HIS A 411 -0.02 8.32 -1.24
N PRO A 412 -1.18 7.68 -1.49
CA PRO A 412 -2.45 8.38 -1.62
C PRO A 412 -2.86 8.98 -0.27
N VAL A 413 -3.31 10.23 -0.29
CA VAL A 413 -3.92 10.87 0.88
C VAL A 413 -5.41 10.54 0.85
N ASN A 414 -5.91 9.82 1.86
CA ASN A 414 -7.31 9.43 1.98
C ASN A 414 -7.89 8.69 0.76
N GLY A 415 -7.06 7.89 0.09
CA GLY A 415 -7.45 7.14 -1.10
C GLY A 415 -6.82 5.74 -1.14
N PRO A 416 -7.30 4.88 -2.05
CA PRO A 416 -6.76 3.53 -2.19
C PRO A 416 -5.38 3.53 -2.84
N TYR A 417 -4.59 2.51 -2.54
CA TYR A 417 -3.49 2.10 -3.40
C TYR A 417 -4.05 1.29 -4.57
N SER A 418 -3.78 1.74 -5.78
CA SER A 418 -4.29 1.14 -7.01
C SER A 418 -3.20 0.34 -7.72
N PHE A 419 -3.58 -0.84 -8.17
CA PHE A 419 -2.75 -1.82 -8.85
C PHE A 419 -3.39 -2.27 -10.15
N THR A 420 -2.56 -2.71 -11.09
CA THR A 420 -3.03 -3.33 -12.34
C THR A 420 -2.42 -4.73 -12.48
N PHE A 421 -3.27 -5.74 -12.52
CA PHE A 421 -2.92 -7.12 -12.90
C PHE A 421 -3.48 -7.46 -14.27
N PHE A 422 -3.26 -8.67 -14.77
CA PHE A 422 -3.71 -9.08 -16.09
C PHE A 422 -4.65 -10.29 -16.02
N ASP A 423 -5.77 -10.20 -16.72
CA ASP A 423 -6.65 -11.34 -16.92
C ASP A 423 -5.99 -12.39 -17.86
N PRO A 424 -6.59 -13.58 -18.04
CA PRO A 424 -6.07 -14.59 -18.97
C PRO A 424 -5.87 -14.05 -20.39
N ASN A 425 -6.67 -13.07 -20.83
CA ASN A 425 -6.56 -12.44 -22.13
C ASN A 425 -5.55 -11.28 -22.18
N SER A 426 -4.73 -11.10 -21.15
CA SER A 426 -3.76 -10.00 -21.03
C SER A 426 -4.41 -8.62 -20.96
N ASN A 427 -5.70 -8.53 -20.61
CA ASN A 427 -6.35 -7.25 -20.36
C ASN A 427 -5.98 -6.76 -18.95
N PRO A 428 -5.67 -5.47 -18.78
CA PRO A 428 -5.39 -4.91 -17.47
C PRO A 428 -6.67 -4.91 -16.60
N VAL A 429 -6.53 -5.37 -15.35
CA VAL A 429 -7.57 -5.38 -14.33
C VAL A 429 -7.08 -4.57 -13.15
N ARG A 430 -7.79 -3.48 -12.86
CA ARG A 430 -7.48 -2.59 -11.74
C ARG A 430 -7.96 -3.19 -10.42
N VAL A 431 -7.12 -3.11 -9.40
CA VAL A 431 -7.41 -3.57 -8.03
C VAL A 431 -7.01 -2.46 -7.05
N ASP A 432 -7.97 -2.04 -6.24
CA ASP A 432 -7.79 -1.00 -5.23
C ASP A 432 -7.75 -1.66 -3.84
N ILE A 433 -6.75 -1.32 -3.02
CA ILE A 433 -6.59 -1.82 -1.64
C ILE A 433 -6.27 -0.69 -0.66
N ASP A 434 -6.58 -0.92 0.62
CA ASP A 434 -6.08 -0.09 1.71
C ASP A 434 -4.70 -0.58 2.18
N ASP A 435 -4.10 0.12 3.15
CA ASP A 435 -2.73 -0.08 3.60
C ASP A 435 -2.58 -1.01 4.81
N ARG A 436 -3.66 -1.71 5.23
CA ARG A 436 -3.58 -2.71 6.31
C ARG A 436 -2.89 -3.98 5.84
N VAL A 437 -1.99 -4.53 6.64
CA VAL A 437 -1.22 -5.74 6.29
C VAL A 437 -1.51 -6.85 7.29
N PRO A 438 -1.72 -8.11 6.87
CA PRO A 438 -1.85 -9.22 7.79
C PRO A 438 -0.53 -9.48 8.56
N CYS A 439 -0.60 -9.44 9.88
CA CYS A 439 0.53 -9.68 10.79
C CYS A 439 0.20 -10.78 11.80
N ASP A 440 1.25 -11.49 12.23
CA ASP A 440 1.17 -12.43 13.35
C ASP A 440 1.07 -11.69 14.71
N ALA A 441 0.87 -12.45 15.79
CA ALA A 441 0.75 -11.92 17.15
C ALA A 441 1.98 -11.11 17.65
N ASN A 442 3.13 -11.20 16.99
CA ASN A 442 4.33 -10.41 17.29
C ASN A 442 4.45 -9.15 16.41
N MET A 443 3.38 -8.74 15.72
CA MET A 443 3.36 -7.55 14.84
C MET A 443 4.31 -7.68 13.65
N GLU A 444 4.31 -8.84 13.04
CA GLU A 444 5.34 -9.26 12.10
C GLU A 444 4.58 -9.83 10.85
N PRO A 445 4.83 -9.37 9.59
CA PRO A 445 4.03 -9.74 8.41
C PRO A 445 3.85 -11.25 8.17
N LYS A 446 2.61 -11.74 8.12
CA LYS A 446 2.36 -13.18 8.22
C LYS A 446 2.91 -14.02 7.04
N PHE A 447 2.85 -13.52 5.81
CA PHE A 447 3.19 -14.28 4.59
C PHE A 447 4.48 -13.82 3.94
N THR A 448 4.46 -12.68 3.25
CA THR A 448 5.66 -12.04 2.71
C THR A 448 6.31 -11.18 3.80
N ARG A 449 7.62 -11.32 3.94
CA ARG A 449 8.49 -10.53 4.82
C ARG A 449 9.35 -9.59 3.98
N VAL A 450 9.71 -8.47 4.58
CA VAL A 450 10.50 -7.44 3.90
C VAL A 450 11.70 -7.07 4.80
N PRO A 451 12.87 -7.69 4.61
CA PRO A 451 14.04 -7.45 5.46
C PRO A 451 14.46 -5.98 5.52
N HIS A 452 14.32 -5.26 4.40
CA HIS A 452 14.67 -3.85 4.26
C HIS A 452 13.49 -2.90 4.54
N ARG A 453 12.33 -3.42 5.00
CA ARG A 453 11.14 -2.66 5.42
C ARG A 453 10.51 -1.75 4.34
N SER A 454 10.85 -1.97 3.07
CA SER A 454 10.15 -1.43 1.89
C SER A 454 8.66 -1.81 1.82
N TRP A 455 7.78 -0.87 1.49
CA TRP A 455 6.33 -1.11 1.52
C TRP A 455 5.79 -1.95 0.35
N TYR A 456 6.40 -1.81 -0.82
CA TYR A 456 5.85 -2.35 -2.07
C TYR A 456 5.56 -3.86 -2.06
N PRO A 457 6.38 -4.76 -1.46
CA PRO A 457 6.11 -6.20 -1.55
C PRO A 457 4.84 -6.59 -0.78
N LEU A 458 4.59 -5.98 0.38
CA LEU A 458 3.41 -6.23 1.21
C LEU A 458 2.13 -5.72 0.55
N LEU A 459 2.18 -4.51 -0.02
CA LEU A 459 1.05 -3.96 -0.76
C LEU A 459 0.75 -4.77 -2.02
N LEU A 460 1.79 -5.21 -2.75
CA LEU A 460 1.64 -6.05 -3.93
C LEU A 460 1.05 -7.42 -3.59
N GLU A 461 1.49 -8.06 -2.50
CA GLU A 461 0.94 -9.32 -2.02
C GLU A 461 -0.55 -9.18 -1.71
N LYS A 462 -0.95 -8.15 -0.98
CA LYS A 462 -2.36 -7.90 -0.66
C LYS A 462 -3.20 -7.62 -1.89
N ALA A 463 -2.70 -6.79 -2.81
CA ALA A 463 -3.40 -6.47 -4.04
C ALA A 463 -3.57 -7.73 -4.91
N TYR A 464 -2.55 -8.58 -4.97
CA TYR A 464 -2.63 -9.84 -5.70
C TYR A 464 -3.58 -10.85 -5.02
N ALA A 465 -3.55 -10.95 -3.69
CA ALA A 465 -4.52 -11.74 -2.93
C ALA A 465 -5.94 -11.29 -3.24
N LYS A 466 -6.22 -9.97 -3.27
CA LYS A 466 -7.53 -9.43 -3.68
C LYS A 466 -7.88 -9.79 -5.12
N PHE A 467 -6.93 -9.69 -6.05
CA PHE A 467 -7.14 -10.05 -7.46
C PHE A 467 -7.58 -11.51 -7.63
N VAL A 468 -6.97 -12.45 -6.89
CA VAL A 468 -7.31 -13.88 -6.99
C VAL A 468 -8.50 -14.30 -6.11
N GLY A 469 -9.03 -13.40 -5.28
CA GLY A 469 -10.24 -13.60 -4.48
C GLY A 469 -10.02 -13.88 -2.99
N GLY A 470 -8.83 -13.61 -2.44
CA GLY A 470 -8.49 -13.71 -1.02
C GLY A 470 -7.12 -14.34 -0.78
N TYR A 471 -6.59 -14.22 0.44
CA TYR A 471 -5.31 -14.83 0.81
C TYR A 471 -5.35 -16.36 0.75
N SER A 472 -6.47 -16.98 1.14
CA SER A 472 -6.67 -18.44 1.06
C SER A 472 -6.65 -19.01 -0.36
N ARG A 473 -6.76 -18.15 -1.38
CA ARG A 473 -6.67 -18.54 -2.79
C ARG A 473 -5.23 -18.60 -3.32
N LEU A 474 -4.26 -18.00 -2.62
CA LEU A 474 -2.87 -17.99 -3.06
C LEU A 474 -2.29 -19.41 -3.15
N ASP A 475 -2.63 -20.29 -2.20
CA ASP A 475 -2.19 -21.69 -2.18
C ASP A 475 -2.72 -22.53 -3.35
N GLN A 476 -3.79 -22.05 -3.99
CA GLN A 476 -4.44 -22.71 -5.12
C GLN A 476 -3.93 -22.19 -6.47
N CYS A 477 -3.13 -21.13 -6.48
CA CYS A 477 -2.59 -20.54 -7.70
C CYS A 477 -1.39 -21.37 -8.20
N THR A 478 -1.35 -21.65 -9.51
CA THR A 478 -0.14 -22.26 -10.09
C THR A 478 0.90 -21.20 -10.44
N PRO A 479 2.21 -21.52 -10.44
CA PRO A 479 3.24 -20.56 -10.82
C PRO A 479 3.07 -19.98 -12.24
N HIS A 480 2.42 -20.72 -13.14
CA HIS A 480 2.16 -20.29 -14.51
C HIS A 480 1.07 -19.22 -14.58
N GLU A 481 0.00 -19.39 -13.81
CA GLU A 481 -1.09 -18.42 -13.68
C GLU A 481 -0.57 -17.16 -13.00
N THR A 482 0.21 -17.30 -11.92
CA THR A 482 0.78 -16.15 -11.21
C THR A 482 1.72 -15.33 -12.10
N LEU A 483 2.63 -15.97 -12.84
CA LEU A 483 3.46 -15.25 -13.81
C LEU A 483 2.62 -14.62 -14.92
N ARG A 484 1.53 -15.24 -15.37
CA ARG A 484 0.60 -14.65 -16.35
C ARG A 484 -0.10 -13.42 -15.77
N ASP A 485 -0.60 -13.50 -14.56
CA ASP A 485 -1.41 -12.47 -13.92
C ASP A 485 -0.57 -11.25 -13.54
N LEU A 486 0.69 -11.47 -13.16
CA LEU A 486 1.65 -10.40 -12.88
C LEU A 486 2.26 -9.78 -14.14
N THR A 487 2.19 -10.46 -15.29
CA THR A 487 2.92 -9.98 -16.48
C THR A 487 2.09 -9.73 -17.74
N GLY A 488 0.92 -10.35 -17.85
CA GLY A 488 0.13 -10.43 -19.07
C GLY A 488 0.77 -11.24 -20.20
N ARG A 489 1.89 -11.94 -19.95
CA ARG A 489 2.71 -12.62 -20.97
C ARG A 489 2.57 -14.14 -20.91
N PRO A 490 2.81 -14.87 -22.02
CA PRO A 490 2.61 -16.32 -22.06
C PRO A 490 3.69 -17.05 -21.26
N VAL A 491 3.30 -18.13 -20.58
CA VAL A 491 4.18 -18.90 -19.68
C VAL A 491 4.27 -20.35 -20.13
N THR A 492 5.48 -20.84 -20.41
CA THR A 492 5.72 -22.25 -20.76
C THR A 492 6.14 -23.07 -19.56
N HIS A 493 5.56 -24.25 -19.41
CA HIS A 493 5.97 -25.28 -18.45
C HIS A 493 7.08 -26.17 -19.02
N ILE A 494 8.16 -26.36 -18.26
CA ILE A 494 9.29 -27.21 -18.62
C ILE A 494 9.49 -28.26 -17.51
N PRO A 495 9.00 -29.50 -17.67
CA PRO A 495 9.18 -30.56 -16.69
C PRO A 495 10.56 -31.23 -16.80
N PHE A 496 11.11 -31.67 -15.68
CA PHE A 496 12.38 -32.43 -15.59
C PHE A 496 12.17 -33.95 -15.46
N GLU A 497 11.05 -34.45 -15.97
CA GLU A 497 10.74 -35.89 -16.00
C GLU A 497 10.80 -36.42 -17.45
N ASP A 498 11.57 -37.47 -17.70
CA ASP A 498 11.84 -38.00 -19.06
C ASP A 498 10.58 -38.27 -19.88
N LYS A 499 9.60 -38.96 -19.30
CA LYS A 499 8.35 -39.31 -19.99
C LYS A 499 7.54 -38.08 -20.41
N ARG A 500 7.67 -36.98 -19.68
CA ARG A 500 6.98 -35.72 -19.97
C ARG A 500 7.80 -34.83 -20.91
N ALA A 501 9.13 -34.89 -20.82
CA ALA A 501 10.07 -34.12 -21.63
C ALA A 501 10.24 -34.67 -23.07
N GLU A 502 10.22 -36.00 -23.28
CA GLU A 502 10.38 -36.61 -24.61
C GLU A 502 9.35 -36.14 -25.65
N GLY A 503 8.15 -35.72 -25.22
CA GLY A 503 7.11 -35.20 -26.11
C GLY A 503 7.37 -33.77 -26.62
N ILE A 504 8.16 -32.99 -25.87
CA ILE A 504 8.39 -31.57 -26.08
C ILE A 504 9.73 -31.44 -26.79
N LYS A 505 9.75 -31.03 -28.05
CA LYS A 505 11.00 -30.72 -28.78
C LYS A 505 11.69 -29.44 -28.23
N MET A 506 11.83 -29.32 -26.91
CA MET A 506 12.47 -28.18 -26.22
C MET A 506 13.99 -28.38 -26.04
N GLY A 507 14.51 -29.56 -26.37
CA GLY A 507 15.91 -29.93 -26.16
C GLY A 507 16.09 -30.82 -24.93
N ASP A 508 17.28 -31.38 -24.79
CA ASP A 508 17.65 -32.21 -23.64
C ASP A 508 18.03 -31.30 -22.46
N PHE A 509 17.19 -31.26 -21.43
CA PHE A 509 17.41 -30.46 -20.23
C PHE A 509 18.64 -30.90 -19.42
N ARG A 510 19.26 -32.04 -19.73
CA ARG A 510 20.55 -32.48 -19.17
C ARG A 510 21.74 -31.93 -19.94
N SER A 511 21.52 -31.35 -21.12
CA SER A 511 22.60 -30.85 -21.97
C SER A 511 22.95 -29.39 -21.65
N VAL A 512 24.24 -29.06 -21.71
CA VAL A 512 24.72 -27.68 -21.57
C VAL A 512 24.11 -26.77 -22.65
N LYS A 513 23.87 -27.29 -23.87
CA LYS A 513 23.23 -26.55 -24.96
C LYS A 513 21.84 -26.00 -24.58
N PHE A 514 21.05 -26.78 -23.84
CA PHE A 514 19.73 -26.33 -23.37
C PHE A 514 19.87 -25.14 -22.41
N TRP A 515 20.78 -25.25 -21.44
CA TRP A 515 21.03 -24.22 -20.43
C TRP A 515 21.67 -22.94 -20.99
N ARG A 516 22.50 -23.02 -22.02
CA ARG A 516 22.89 -21.84 -22.84
C ARG A 516 21.70 -21.15 -23.47
N GLY A 517 20.71 -21.93 -23.91
CA GLY A 517 19.44 -21.41 -24.41
C GLY A 517 18.71 -20.62 -23.33
N ILE A 518 18.60 -21.19 -22.11
CA ILE A 518 18.00 -20.52 -20.96
C ILE A 518 18.75 -19.23 -20.61
N LEU A 519 20.08 -19.23 -20.57
CA LEU A 519 20.89 -18.02 -20.36
C LEU A 519 20.61 -16.95 -21.43
N SER A 520 20.53 -17.34 -22.71
CA SER A 520 20.16 -16.44 -23.79
C SER A 520 18.73 -15.91 -23.69
N ASP A 521 17.85 -16.61 -22.99
CA ASP A 521 16.47 -16.21 -22.82
C ASP A 521 16.31 -15.25 -21.62
N LEU A 522 17.03 -15.49 -20.52
CA LEU A 522 17.17 -14.53 -19.41
C LEU A 522 17.75 -13.19 -19.91
N SER A 523 18.77 -13.21 -20.78
CA SER A 523 19.35 -11.98 -21.33
C SER A 523 18.42 -11.22 -22.28
N LYS A 524 17.38 -11.86 -22.82
CA LYS A 524 16.31 -11.20 -23.58
C LYS A 524 15.25 -10.59 -22.68
N GLY A 525 15.33 -10.79 -21.37
CA GLY A 525 14.40 -10.24 -20.39
C GLY A 525 13.32 -11.22 -19.92
N ASP A 526 13.41 -12.51 -20.25
CA ASP A 526 12.48 -13.51 -19.73
C ASP A 526 12.73 -13.74 -18.24
N ILE A 527 11.66 -13.99 -17.48
CA ILE A 527 11.74 -14.36 -16.07
C ILE A 527 11.35 -15.83 -15.90
N ILE A 528 12.04 -16.53 -15.00
CA ILE A 528 11.90 -17.96 -14.80
C ILE A 528 11.81 -18.28 -13.31
N THR A 529 10.82 -19.09 -12.94
CA THR A 529 10.73 -19.70 -11.60
C THR A 529 10.92 -21.21 -11.71
N CYS A 530 11.53 -21.80 -10.70
CA CYS A 530 11.83 -23.23 -10.59
C CYS A 530 11.02 -23.82 -9.43
N MET A 531 10.44 -25.01 -9.64
CA MET A 531 9.65 -25.70 -8.62
C MET A 531 10.42 -26.88 -8.05
N SER A 532 10.70 -26.88 -6.74
CA SER A 532 11.39 -28.00 -6.09
C SER A 532 10.53 -29.26 -5.99
N ASN A 533 11.17 -30.41 -5.84
CA ASN A 533 10.53 -31.71 -5.66
C ASN A 533 9.93 -31.85 -4.25
N LYS A 534 9.13 -32.91 -4.05
CA LYS A 534 8.73 -33.34 -2.70
C LYS A 534 9.91 -33.92 -1.92
N GLU A 535 10.77 -34.67 -2.60
CA GLU A 535 12.00 -35.22 -2.06
C GLU A 535 13.18 -34.36 -2.53
N VAL A 536 13.86 -33.72 -1.58
CA VAL A 536 14.91 -32.72 -1.81
C VAL A 536 16.15 -33.08 -0.98
N PRO A 537 17.01 -33.98 -1.50
CA PRO A 537 18.09 -34.58 -0.72
C PRO A 537 19.21 -33.62 -0.32
N ASP A 538 19.26 -32.40 -0.88
CA ASP A 538 20.35 -31.44 -0.68
C ASP A 538 19.91 -30.20 0.14
N GLY A 539 18.85 -30.32 0.95
CA GLY A 539 18.50 -29.30 1.95
C GLY A 539 17.83 -28.03 1.41
N VAL A 540 17.26 -28.05 0.20
CA VAL A 540 16.34 -26.99 -0.27
C VAL A 540 14.92 -27.22 0.25
N HIS A 541 14.07 -26.19 0.28
CA HIS A 541 12.67 -26.37 0.69
C HIS A 541 11.90 -27.17 -0.35
N SER A 542 11.17 -28.19 0.08
CA SER A 542 10.34 -29.03 -0.78
C SER A 542 9.08 -28.30 -1.26
N GLN A 543 8.65 -28.59 -2.49
CA GLN A 543 7.42 -28.04 -3.09
C GLN A 543 7.32 -26.51 -3.06
N CYS A 544 8.46 -25.82 -3.18
CA CYS A 544 8.61 -24.37 -3.08
C CYS A 544 9.17 -23.75 -4.36
N SER A 545 8.70 -22.54 -4.69
CA SER A 545 9.14 -21.82 -5.88
C SER A 545 10.43 -21.06 -5.60
N TYR A 546 11.33 -21.05 -6.57
CA TYR A 546 12.61 -20.34 -6.52
C TYR A 546 12.79 -19.51 -7.78
N ALA A 547 13.27 -18.28 -7.67
CA ALA A 547 13.59 -17.48 -8.85
C ALA A 547 14.92 -17.95 -9.45
N LEU A 548 14.94 -18.23 -10.76
CA LEU A 548 16.17 -18.47 -11.50
C LEU A 548 16.80 -17.14 -11.87
N PHE A 549 18.00 -16.89 -11.36
CA PHE A 549 18.72 -15.63 -11.56
C PHE A 549 19.77 -15.71 -12.65
N ASP A 550 20.52 -16.81 -12.68
CA ASP A 550 21.59 -16.96 -13.66
C ASP A 550 21.90 -18.44 -13.94
N VAL A 551 22.53 -18.67 -15.09
CA VAL A 551 23.04 -19.96 -15.54
C VAL A 551 24.50 -19.76 -15.94
N ILE A 552 25.40 -20.30 -15.13
CA ILE A 552 26.82 -19.96 -15.16
C ILE A 552 27.61 -21.15 -15.69
N GLU A 553 28.34 -20.96 -16.79
CA GLU A 553 29.34 -21.94 -17.25
C GLU A 553 30.66 -21.69 -16.50
N THR A 554 31.01 -22.59 -15.58
CA THR A 554 32.27 -22.49 -14.82
C THR A 554 33.49 -22.80 -15.68
N VAL A 555 33.30 -23.62 -16.72
CA VAL A 555 34.30 -23.94 -17.73
C VAL A 555 33.76 -23.56 -19.10
N LYS A 556 34.40 -22.57 -19.75
CA LYS A 556 33.98 -22.07 -21.06
C LYS A 556 33.95 -23.18 -22.10
N GLU A 557 32.86 -23.25 -22.86
CA GLU A 557 32.65 -24.21 -23.95
C GLU A 557 32.64 -25.68 -23.51
N SER A 558 32.54 -25.95 -22.20
CA SER A 558 32.36 -27.32 -21.72
C SER A 558 31.02 -27.88 -22.15
N ASN A 559 30.99 -29.20 -22.37
CA ASN A 559 29.75 -29.96 -22.57
C ASN A 559 29.44 -30.87 -21.39
N ASP A 560 30.21 -30.79 -20.29
CA ASP A 560 29.90 -31.48 -19.05
C ASP A 560 28.80 -30.71 -18.30
N PRO A 561 27.64 -31.33 -18.00
CA PRO A 561 26.61 -30.72 -17.17
C PRO A 561 27.13 -30.28 -15.80
N ALA A 562 28.14 -30.94 -15.23
CA ALA A 562 28.71 -30.54 -13.94
C ALA A 562 29.41 -29.17 -13.97
N ASP A 563 29.82 -28.68 -15.15
CA ASP A 563 30.42 -27.35 -15.34
C ASP A 563 29.37 -26.24 -15.50
N VAL A 564 28.08 -26.56 -15.35
CA VAL A 564 26.99 -25.59 -15.32
C VAL A 564 26.50 -25.43 -13.89
N VAL A 565 26.51 -24.20 -13.40
CA VAL A 565 25.98 -23.82 -12.09
C VAL A 565 24.72 -22.99 -12.26
N ILE A 566 23.67 -23.39 -11.55
CA ILE A 566 22.37 -22.73 -11.52
C ILE A 566 22.33 -21.81 -10.31
N LYS A 567 22.19 -20.50 -10.53
CA LYS A 567 22.06 -19.48 -9.48
C LYS A 567 20.59 -19.21 -9.22
N LEU A 568 20.13 -19.52 -8.00
CA LEU A 568 18.75 -19.33 -7.56
C LEU A 568 18.68 -18.33 -6.41
N HIS A 569 17.61 -17.55 -6.34
CA HIS A 569 17.30 -16.75 -5.14
C HIS A 569 16.45 -17.58 -4.17
N ASN A 570 16.92 -17.71 -2.93
CA ASN A 570 16.22 -18.40 -1.86
C ASN A 570 15.44 -17.40 -1.00
N CYS A 571 14.10 -17.51 -1.05
CA CYS A 571 13.21 -16.67 -0.24
C CYS A 571 12.96 -17.26 1.17
N TYR A 572 13.47 -18.46 1.47
CA TYR A 572 13.15 -19.20 2.69
C TYR A 572 14.35 -19.22 3.64
N TYR A 573 14.15 -18.75 4.87
CA TYR A 573 15.21 -18.53 5.85
C TYR A 573 15.05 -19.39 7.11
N ASP A 574 13.94 -20.10 7.23
CA ASP A 574 13.65 -21.01 8.33
C ASP A 574 13.84 -22.47 7.91
N GLY A 575 14.27 -23.34 8.82
CA GLY A 575 14.36 -24.77 8.53
C GLY A 575 15.66 -25.21 7.84
N THR A 576 15.56 -26.12 6.85
CA THR A 576 16.72 -26.80 6.25
C THR A 576 17.57 -25.85 5.43
N THR A 577 18.87 -25.82 5.70
CA THR A 577 19.85 -25.08 4.91
C THR A 577 20.41 -25.96 3.80
N TYR A 578 20.63 -25.38 2.62
CA TYR A 578 21.30 -26.07 1.51
C TYR A 578 22.67 -26.62 1.95
N ASP A 579 22.80 -27.95 1.92
CA ASP A 579 23.99 -28.69 2.36
C ASP A 579 24.65 -29.49 1.21
N GLY A 580 24.08 -29.38 0.00
CA GLY A 580 24.66 -29.96 -1.23
C GLY A 580 25.99 -29.32 -1.64
N PRO A 581 26.61 -29.80 -2.74
CA PRO A 581 27.86 -29.24 -3.27
C PRO A 581 27.75 -27.74 -3.52
N LEU A 582 28.85 -27.00 -3.40
CA LEU A 582 28.89 -25.55 -3.58
C LEU A 582 28.13 -24.77 -2.47
N ASN A 583 27.86 -25.40 -1.33
CA ASN A 583 27.37 -24.69 -0.13
C ASN A 583 28.48 -23.86 0.52
N ARG A 584 28.11 -22.98 1.47
CA ARG A 584 29.03 -22.03 2.12
C ARG A 584 30.22 -22.68 2.84
N ASN A 585 30.03 -23.90 3.34
CA ASN A 585 31.02 -24.67 4.09
C ASN A 585 31.74 -25.71 3.23
N ASP A 586 31.44 -25.79 1.92
CA ASP A 586 32.02 -26.78 1.02
C ASP A 586 33.45 -26.37 0.62
N PRO A 587 34.48 -27.19 0.92
CA PRO A 587 35.84 -26.93 0.47
C PRO A 587 36.00 -26.88 -1.06
N SER A 588 35.08 -27.48 -1.81
CA SER A 588 35.06 -27.45 -3.28
C SER A 588 34.63 -26.09 -3.84
N TRP A 589 34.00 -25.22 -3.02
CA TRP A 589 33.65 -23.84 -3.35
C TRP A 589 34.90 -22.92 -3.29
N THR A 590 35.85 -23.17 -4.18
CA THR A 590 37.13 -22.45 -4.25
C THR A 590 36.96 -20.97 -4.60
N GLU A 591 37.92 -20.12 -4.20
CA GLU A 591 37.90 -18.67 -4.53
C GLU A 591 37.78 -18.39 -6.04
N LYS A 592 38.41 -19.22 -6.87
CA LYS A 592 38.28 -19.11 -8.33
C LYS A 592 36.85 -19.40 -8.81
N LEU A 593 36.18 -20.41 -8.25
CA LEU A 593 34.80 -20.72 -8.61
C LEU A 593 33.84 -19.64 -8.09
N LYS A 594 34.08 -19.10 -6.89
CA LYS A 594 33.36 -17.95 -6.35
C LYS A 594 33.45 -16.73 -7.27
N GLU A 595 34.65 -16.41 -7.75
CA GLU A 595 34.87 -15.32 -8.70
C GLU A 595 34.11 -15.54 -10.01
N ILE A 596 34.18 -16.74 -10.59
CA ILE A 596 33.45 -17.08 -11.83
C ILE A 596 31.92 -17.01 -11.63
N CYS A 597 31.44 -17.44 -10.46
CA CYS A 597 30.00 -17.42 -10.16
C CYS A 597 29.48 -16.04 -9.74
N GLY A 598 30.35 -15.03 -9.63
CA GLY A 598 29.98 -13.72 -9.08
C GLY A 598 29.44 -13.84 -7.66
N PHE A 599 30.02 -14.72 -6.84
CA PHE A 599 29.63 -14.92 -5.46
C PHE A 599 30.01 -13.71 -4.61
N GLU A 600 29.04 -13.14 -3.90
CA GLU A 600 29.25 -12.06 -2.96
C GLU A 600 28.83 -12.50 -1.55
N PRO A 601 29.70 -12.41 -0.53
CA PRO A 601 29.38 -12.87 0.83
C PRO A 601 28.19 -12.17 1.49
N SER A 602 27.90 -10.93 1.09
CA SER A 602 26.75 -10.15 1.56
C SER A 602 25.41 -10.69 1.02
N GLN A 603 25.44 -11.34 -0.15
CA GLN A 603 24.27 -11.89 -0.83
C GLN A 603 24.00 -13.33 -0.41
N GLY A 604 23.75 -13.49 0.89
CA GLY A 604 23.57 -14.80 1.52
C GLY A 604 22.34 -15.59 1.05
N GLU A 605 21.40 -14.93 0.39
CA GLU A 605 20.15 -15.43 -0.15
C GLU A 605 20.30 -16.21 -1.47
N PHE A 606 21.44 -16.14 -2.15
CA PHE A 606 21.65 -16.92 -3.38
C PHE A 606 22.16 -18.33 -3.11
N LEU A 607 21.55 -19.29 -3.78
CA LEU A 607 22.00 -20.67 -3.86
C LEU A 607 22.69 -20.91 -5.19
N TYR A 608 23.77 -21.69 -5.15
CA TYR A 608 24.54 -22.07 -6.32
C TYR A 608 24.56 -23.60 -6.38
N LEU A 609 23.89 -24.17 -7.38
CA LEU A 609 23.75 -25.61 -7.50
C LEU A 609 24.42 -26.07 -8.80
N PRO A 610 25.34 -27.05 -8.79
CA PRO A 610 25.71 -27.72 -10.02
C PRO A 610 24.46 -28.30 -10.70
N LEU A 611 24.40 -28.27 -12.02
CA LEU A 611 23.22 -28.70 -12.76
C LEU A 611 22.72 -30.12 -12.41
N PRO A 612 23.59 -31.15 -12.21
CA PRO A 612 23.13 -32.46 -11.75
C PRO A 612 22.42 -32.43 -10.37
N VAL A 613 22.88 -31.55 -9.47
CA VAL A 613 22.27 -31.36 -8.15
C VAL A 613 20.94 -30.64 -8.28
N PHE A 614 20.88 -29.59 -9.10
CA PHE A 614 19.63 -28.90 -9.43
C PHE A 614 18.58 -29.86 -10.00
N LEU A 615 18.92 -30.67 -11.01
CA LEU A 615 17.96 -31.60 -11.64
C LEU A 615 17.47 -32.71 -10.70
N ARG A 616 18.21 -33.02 -9.63
CA ARG A 616 17.77 -33.97 -8.58
C ARG A 616 16.77 -33.33 -7.60
N ASN A 617 16.90 -32.04 -7.33
CA ASN A 617 16.06 -31.33 -6.35
C ASN A 617 14.85 -30.62 -6.96
N PHE A 618 14.81 -30.41 -8.27
CA PHE A 618 13.75 -29.65 -8.94
C PHE A 618 12.92 -30.51 -9.88
N SER A 619 11.62 -30.22 -9.94
CA SER A 619 10.61 -30.94 -10.73
C SER A 619 10.37 -30.29 -12.10
N SER A 620 10.43 -28.96 -12.16
CA SER A 620 10.06 -28.18 -13.35
C SER A 620 10.52 -26.73 -13.28
N MET A 621 10.42 -26.04 -14.41
CA MET A 621 10.55 -24.58 -14.54
C MET A 621 9.32 -23.98 -15.23
N GLN A 622 8.96 -22.78 -14.82
CA GLN A 622 7.98 -21.91 -15.45
C GLN A 622 8.68 -20.71 -16.04
N ARG A 623 8.65 -20.60 -17.37
CA ARG A 623 9.27 -19.51 -18.10
C ARG A 623 8.23 -18.57 -18.66
N CYS A 624 8.27 -17.32 -18.23
CA CYS A 624 7.43 -16.26 -18.76
C CYS A 624 8.16 -15.52 -19.89
N HIS A 625 7.56 -15.50 -21.08
CA HIS A 625 8.17 -14.93 -22.29
C HIS A 625 7.84 -13.43 -22.38
N ILE A 626 8.70 -12.57 -21.86
CA ILE A 626 8.39 -11.13 -21.70
C ILE A 626 8.36 -10.41 -23.04
N ASN A 627 9.38 -10.65 -23.87
CA ASN A 627 9.57 -9.98 -25.16
C ASN A 627 9.09 -10.83 -26.35
N CYS A 628 7.91 -11.43 -26.23
CA CYS A 628 7.32 -12.34 -27.23
C CYS A 628 6.64 -11.63 -28.42
N GLY A 629 6.56 -10.30 -28.42
CA GLY A 629 5.85 -9.52 -29.43
C GLY A 629 4.33 -9.56 -29.31
N ASP A 630 3.64 -9.09 -30.35
CA ASP A 630 2.19 -9.03 -30.41
C ASP A 630 1.55 -10.41 -30.57
N ARG A 631 0.30 -10.51 -30.15
CA ARG A 631 -0.47 -11.76 -30.13
C ARG A 631 -1.51 -11.77 -31.25
N LEU A 632 -1.48 -12.78 -32.11
CA LEU A 632 -2.58 -13.10 -33.03
C LEU A 632 -3.50 -14.09 -32.35
N THR A 633 -4.78 -13.75 -32.17
CA THR A 633 -5.75 -14.60 -31.45
C THR A 633 -6.88 -15.05 -32.37
N ALA A 634 -7.28 -16.32 -32.25
CA ALA A 634 -8.49 -16.86 -32.84
C ALA A 634 -9.31 -17.61 -31.77
N VAL A 635 -10.64 -17.60 -31.91
CA VAL A 635 -11.55 -18.30 -31.01
C VAL A 635 -11.82 -19.70 -31.53
N GLY A 636 -11.90 -20.67 -30.62
CA GLY A 636 -12.25 -22.05 -30.90
C GLY A 636 -13.24 -22.61 -29.87
N GLU A 637 -13.90 -23.69 -30.27
CA GLU A 637 -14.84 -24.42 -29.42
C GLU A 637 -14.72 -25.91 -29.72
N TRP A 638 -14.64 -26.71 -28.65
CA TRP A 638 -14.94 -28.13 -28.70
C TRP A 638 -16.43 -28.29 -28.43
N ASP A 639 -17.21 -28.51 -29.48
CA ASP A 639 -18.65 -28.78 -29.45
C ASP A 639 -18.91 -30.26 -29.75
N LYS A 640 -20.17 -30.61 -30.03
CA LYS A 640 -20.58 -32.00 -30.32
C LYS A 640 -19.92 -32.58 -31.57
N ASP A 641 -19.52 -31.75 -32.52
CA ASP A 641 -18.94 -32.13 -33.79
C ASP A 641 -17.42 -31.95 -33.81
N SER A 642 -16.87 -31.08 -32.95
CA SER A 642 -15.44 -30.75 -32.89
C SER A 642 -14.69 -31.29 -31.66
N CYS A 643 -15.34 -32.04 -30.77
CA CYS A 643 -14.71 -32.68 -29.60
C CYS A 643 -13.90 -33.95 -29.95
N GLY A 644 -12.95 -33.82 -30.87
CA GLY A 644 -12.21 -34.93 -31.49
C GLY A 644 -11.28 -35.72 -30.56
N GLY A 645 -10.88 -35.14 -29.43
CA GLY A 645 -10.00 -35.76 -28.45
C GLY A 645 -8.58 -35.97 -28.97
N ASN A 646 -7.81 -36.85 -28.33
CA ASN A 646 -6.37 -36.97 -28.58
C ASN A 646 -5.99 -37.64 -29.94
N PRO A 647 -4.74 -37.49 -30.41
CA PRO A 647 -4.24 -38.10 -31.66
C PRO A 647 -4.22 -39.64 -31.73
N LYS A 648 -4.63 -40.36 -30.69
CA LYS A 648 -4.80 -41.83 -30.73
C LYS A 648 -6.17 -42.22 -31.30
N PHE A 649 -7.04 -41.24 -31.57
CA PHE A 649 -8.34 -41.43 -32.18
C PHE A 649 -8.42 -40.79 -33.57
N THR A 650 -9.06 -41.46 -34.51
CA THR A 650 -9.42 -40.96 -35.84
C THR A 650 -10.29 -39.71 -35.78
N SER A 651 -11.08 -39.55 -34.71
CA SER A 651 -11.82 -38.33 -34.43
C SER A 651 -10.93 -37.10 -34.18
N PHE A 652 -9.61 -37.26 -34.00
CA PHE A 652 -8.67 -36.14 -33.80
C PHE A 652 -8.77 -35.05 -34.88
N ARG A 653 -9.01 -35.43 -36.14
CA ARG A 653 -9.24 -34.50 -37.26
C ARG A 653 -10.46 -33.59 -37.12
N ASN A 654 -11.36 -33.91 -36.19
CA ASN A 654 -12.54 -33.08 -35.93
C ASN A 654 -12.24 -31.92 -34.97
N ASN A 655 -11.14 -31.97 -34.20
CA ASN A 655 -10.74 -30.84 -33.37
C ASN A 655 -10.60 -29.57 -34.22
N PRO A 656 -10.84 -28.36 -33.67
CA PRO A 656 -10.56 -27.12 -34.39
C PRO A 656 -9.11 -27.09 -34.90
N ILE A 657 -8.90 -26.65 -36.14
CA ILE A 657 -7.60 -26.67 -36.81
C ILE A 657 -7.22 -25.24 -37.19
N TYR A 658 -5.97 -24.86 -36.96
CA TYR A 658 -5.44 -23.54 -37.30
C TYR A 658 -4.20 -23.67 -38.16
N LEU A 659 -4.16 -22.96 -39.27
CA LEU A 659 -3.01 -22.91 -40.17
C LEU A 659 -2.01 -21.87 -39.68
N VAL A 660 -0.74 -22.26 -39.71
CA VAL A 660 0.41 -21.40 -39.46
C VAL A 660 1.37 -21.49 -40.63
N GLU A 661 1.66 -20.36 -41.26
CA GLU A 661 2.52 -20.29 -42.44
C GLU A 661 3.86 -19.63 -42.08
N ASN A 662 4.96 -20.30 -42.43
CA ASN A 662 6.29 -19.72 -42.41
C ASN A 662 6.75 -19.47 -43.86
N LYS A 663 6.78 -18.18 -44.24
CA LYS A 663 7.23 -17.72 -45.57
C LYS A 663 8.73 -17.48 -45.67
N THR A 664 9.46 -17.68 -44.58
CA THR A 664 10.89 -17.41 -44.53
C THR A 664 11.68 -18.64 -44.97
N ALA A 665 12.90 -18.40 -45.45
CA ALA A 665 13.83 -19.45 -45.84
C ALA A 665 14.49 -20.18 -44.65
N ARG A 666 14.15 -19.81 -43.40
CA ARG A 666 14.70 -20.42 -42.18
C ARG A 666 13.58 -20.97 -41.30
N PRO A 667 13.86 -21.98 -40.46
CA PRO A 667 12.92 -22.38 -39.42
C PRO A 667 12.61 -21.19 -38.50
N VAL A 668 11.37 -21.11 -38.06
CA VAL A 668 10.88 -20.06 -37.17
C VAL A 668 10.41 -20.68 -35.87
N THR A 669 10.86 -20.12 -34.75
CA THR A 669 10.28 -20.42 -33.43
C THR A 669 9.05 -19.54 -33.22
N ILE A 670 7.92 -20.17 -32.88
CA ILE A 670 6.68 -19.51 -32.47
C ILE A 670 6.30 -19.94 -31.06
N LEU A 671 5.50 -19.12 -30.37
CA LEU A 671 4.78 -19.54 -29.17
C LEU A 671 3.30 -19.69 -29.52
N VAL A 672 2.72 -20.82 -29.13
CA VAL A 672 1.29 -21.07 -29.26
C VAL A 672 0.71 -21.26 -27.88
N GLU A 673 -0.31 -20.48 -27.56
CA GLU A 673 -1.02 -20.51 -26.28
C GLU A 673 -2.49 -20.86 -26.51
N LEU A 674 -3.00 -21.81 -25.72
CA LEU A 674 -4.42 -22.08 -25.57
C LEU A 674 -4.89 -21.50 -24.24
N ARG A 675 -6.03 -20.81 -24.25
CA ARG A 675 -6.67 -20.27 -23.05
C ARG A 675 -8.10 -20.74 -22.96
N HIS A 676 -8.46 -21.42 -21.88
CA HIS A 676 -9.84 -21.79 -21.62
C HIS A 676 -10.66 -20.54 -21.26
N HIS A 677 -11.91 -20.48 -21.71
CA HIS A 677 -12.81 -19.38 -21.34
C HIS A 677 -13.42 -19.57 -19.94
N SER A 678 -13.58 -20.81 -19.51
CA SER A 678 -14.10 -21.15 -18.19
C SER A 678 -13.58 -22.51 -17.73
N PRO A 679 -13.54 -22.74 -16.41
CA PRO A 679 -13.39 -24.09 -15.87
C PRO A 679 -14.52 -25.02 -16.33
N VAL A 680 -14.26 -26.32 -16.25
CA VAL A 680 -15.23 -27.39 -16.51
C VAL A 680 -16.18 -27.53 -15.34
N PHE A 681 -15.66 -27.47 -14.11
CA PHE A 681 -16.42 -27.47 -12.87
C PHE A 681 -15.61 -26.77 -11.78
N TYR A 682 -16.29 -26.41 -10.69
CA TYR A 682 -15.69 -25.93 -9.45
C TYR A 682 -15.83 -27.02 -8.38
N ASP A 683 -14.78 -27.25 -7.59
CA ASP A 683 -14.83 -28.20 -6.47
C ASP A 683 -15.40 -27.54 -5.19
N ALA A 684 -15.32 -28.27 -4.05
CA ALA A 684 -15.85 -27.81 -2.77
C ALA A 684 -15.15 -26.55 -2.23
N ASP A 685 -13.88 -26.35 -2.58
CA ASP A 685 -13.10 -25.16 -2.25
C ASP A 685 -13.28 -24.05 -3.31
N ASN A 686 -14.21 -24.28 -4.26
CA ASN A 686 -14.51 -23.41 -5.38
C ASN A 686 -13.26 -23.16 -6.25
N VAL A 687 -12.38 -24.15 -6.40
CA VAL A 687 -11.27 -24.16 -7.36
C VAL A 687 -11.79 -24.61 -8.72
N GLY A 688 -11.45 -23.85 -9.77
CA GLY A 688 -11.83 -24.19 -11.13
C GLY A 688 -10.94 -25.27 -11.74
N HIS A 689 -11.53 -26.38 -12.18
CA HIS A 689 -10.82 -27.48 -12.84
C HIS A 689 -10.97 -27.40 -14.37
N TYR A 690 -9.86 -27.41 -15.12
CA TYR A 690 -9.88 -27.32 -16.58
C TYR A 690 -9.74 -28.69 -17.25
N HIS A 691 -10.11 -28.77 -18.54
CA HIS A 691 -9.82 -29.98 -19.31
C HIS A 691 -8.31 -30.16 -19.44
N GLN A 692 -7.85 -31.39 -19.32
CA GLN A 692 -6.47 -31.72 -19.68
C GLN A 692 -6.30 -31.57 -21.20
N THR A 693 -5.53 -30.56 -21.61
CA THR A 693 -5.41 -30.10 -22.99
C THR A 693 -3.96 -30.01 -23.44
N GLY A 694 -3.76 -30.15 -24.75
CA GLY A 694 -2.46 -30.00 -25.38
C GLY A 694 -2.58 -29.44 -26.79
N LEU A 695 -1.42 -29.10 -27.36
CA LEU A 695 -1.30 -28.51 -28.68
C LEU A 695 -0.44 -29.42 -29.57
N ALA A 696 -0.94 -29.82 -30.73
CA ALA A 696 -0.17 -30.55 -31.71
C ALA A 696 0.24 -29.64 -32.87
N LEU A 697 1.48 -29.79 -33.36
CA LEU A 697 1.96 -29.20 -34.61
C LEU A 697 2.15 -30.30 -35.64
N LEU A 698 1.49 -30.15 -36.79
CA LEU A 698 1.62 -31.03 -37.94
C LEU A 698 2.09 -30.23 -39.15
N GLN A 699 2.85 -30.87 -40.04
CA GLN A 699 3.26 -30.30 -41.33
C GLN A 699 2.41 -30.90 -42.43
N HIS A 700 2.05 -30.08 -43.41
CA HIS A 700 1.50 -30.52 -44.69
C HIS A 700 2.48 -31.44 -45.42
N ASP A 701 2.05 -32.63 -45.85
CA ASP A 701 2.87 -33.51 -46.68
C ASP A 701 2.88 -33.03 -48.13
N ALA A 702 4.04 -33.01 -48.78
CA ALA A 702 4.19 -32.55 -50.16
C ALA A 702 3.41 -33.41 -51.19
N SER A 703 3.05 -34.64 -50.83
CA SER A 703 2.20 -35.51 -51.65
C SER A 703 0.73 -35.06 -51.70
N ALA A 704 0.28 -34.27 -50.72
CA ALA A 704 -1.03 -33.63 -50.76
C ALA A 704 -0.94 -32.32 -51.55
N MET A 705 -1.68 -32.23 -52.66
CA MET A 705 -1.57 -31.07 -53.58
C MET A 705 -2.27 -29.81 -53.05
N ILE A 706 -3.20 -29.99 -52.10
CA ILE A 706 -4.06 -28.93 -51.55
C ILE A 706 -4.17 -29.06 -50.02
N VAL A 707 -4.44 -27.94 -49.34
CA VAL A 707 -4.67 -27.89 -47.88
C VAL A 707 -5.89 -28.72 -47.51
N SER A 708 -5.77 -29.62 -46.52
CA SER A 708 -6.83 -30.59 -46.18
C SER A 708 -7.09 -30.62 -44.68
N GLY A 709 -8.36 -30.68 -44.28
CA GLY A 709 -8.77 -30.95 -42.90
C GLY A 709 -8.75 -32.43 -42.50
N LEU A 710 -8.47 -33.34 -43.44
CA LEU A 710 -8.37 -34.78 -43.16
C LEU A 710 -6.98 -35.10 -42.62
N LEU A 711 -6.83 -35.06 -41.30
CA LEU A 711 -5.54 -35.31 -40.64
C LEU A 711 -5.19 -36.81 -40.62
N THR A 712 -4.60 -37.31 -41.71
CA THR A 712 -4.09 -38.69 -41.81
C THR A 712 -2.57 -38.71 -42.03
N ASN A 713 -1.95 -39.87 -41.79
CA ASN A 713 -0.51 -40.11 -42.04
C ASN A 713 -0.08 -39.87 -43.50
N THR A 714 -1.00 -40.01 -44.45
CA THR A 714 -0.76 -39.78 -45.89
C THR A 714 -0.73 -38.31 -46.30
N THR A 715 -1.33 -37.45 -45.48
CA THR A 715 -1.50 -36.01 -45.79
C THR A 715 -0.70 -35.09 -44.88
N HIS A 716 -0.33 -35.58 -43.69
CA HIS A 716 0.26 -34.78 -42.63
C HIS A 716 1.31 -35.57 -41.86
N LYS A 717 2.36 -34.87 -41.45
CA LYS A 717 3.42 -35.40 -40.58
C LYS A 717 3.40 -34.68 -39.24
N PHE A 718 3.37 -35.43 -38.13
CA PHE A 718 3.52 -34.83 -36.80
C PHE A 718 4.93 -34.23 -36.63
N LEU A 719 5.00 -32.94 -36.33
CA LEU A 719 6.24 -32.27 -35.96
C LEU A 719 6.44 -32.29 -34.46
N GLN A 720 5.39 -32.01 -33.68
CA GLN A 720 5.47 -31.92 -32.21
C GLN A 720 4.10 -32.22 -31.58
N LYS A 721 4.12 -32.82 -30.38
CA LYS A 721 2.96 -32.98 -29.51
C LYS A 721 3.26 -32.30 -28.17
N GLY A 722 2.53 -31.25 -27.83
CA GLY A 722 2.72 -30.52 -26.58
C GLY A 722 2.39 -31.36 -25.35
N ILE A 723 2.80 -30.87 -24.19
CA ILE A 723 2.43 -31.47 -22.90
C ILE A 723 0.92 -31.33 -22.71
N MET A 724 0.33 -32.33 -22.07
CA MET A 724 -1.04 -32.26 -21.60
C MET A 724 -1.08 -31.62 -20.22
N LEU A 725 -1.72 -30.45 -20.11
CA LEU A 725 -1.90 -29.71 -18.85
C LEU A 725 -3.39 -29.44 -18.61
N ASP A 726 -3.80 -29.47 -17.36
CA ASP A 726 -5.15 -29.18 -16.84
C ASP A 726 -5.24 -27.78 -16.21
N THR A 727 -4.44 -26.86 -16.73
CA THR A 727 -4.34 -25.46 -16.29
C THR A 727 -5.23 -24.54 -17.11
N ARG A 728 -5.48 -23.33 -16.59
CA ARG A 728 -6.26 -22.27 -17.27
C ARG A 728 -5.71 -21.93 -18.65
N GLU A 729 -4.38 -21.88 -18.79
CA GLU A 729 -3.67 -21.70 -20.05
C GLU A 729 -2.63 -22.81 -20.31
N VAL A 730 -2.45 -23.16 -21.58
CA VAL A 730 -1.42 -24.11 -22.05
C VAL A 730 -0.61 -23.45 -23.14
N CYS A 731 0.65 -23.13 -22.85
CA CYS A 731 1.58 -22.56 -23.83
C CYS A 731 2.66 -23.56 -24.24
N SER A 732 2.98 -23.58 -25.53
CA SER A 732 4.01 -24.42 -26.12
C SER A 732 4.85 -23.62 -27.11
N ARG A 733 6.17 -23.72 -26.97
CA ARG A 733 7.13 -23.28 -27.99
C ARG A 733 7.19 -24.34 -29.09
N MET A 734 7.13 -23.90 -30.34
CA MET A 734 7.11 -24.78 -31.50
C MET A 734 8.03 -24.23 -32.59
N GLU A 735 8.57 -25.11 -33.43
CA GLU A 735 9.40 -24.73 -34.57
C GLU A 735 8.69 -25.07 -35.88
N VAL A 736 8.47 -24.04 -36.71
CA VAL A 736 7.82 -24.15 -38.01
C VAL A 736 8.90 -24.20 -39.10
N PRO A 737 8.96 -25.27 -39.93
CA PRO A 737 9.94 -25.41 -41.00
C PRO A 737 9.87 -24.26 -42.02
N PRO A 738 10.98 -23.96 -42.73
CA PRO A 738 11.01 -22.91 -43.76
C PRO A 738 10.05 -23.22 -44.91
N ASN A 739 9.48 -22.16 -45.50
CA ASN A 739 8.58 -22.23 -46.66
C ASN A 739 7.49 -23.32 -46.52
N SER A 740 6.84 -23.38 -45.36
CA SER A 740 5.91 -24.45 -45.03
C SER A 740 4.61 -23.94 -44.42
N ILE A 741 3.54 -24.71 -44.66
CA ILE A 741 2.26 -24.56 -43.97
C ILE A 741 2.16 -25.68 -42.95
N CYS A 742 1.95 -25.30 -41.70
CA CYS A 742 1.74 -26.20 -40.59
C CYS A 742 0.34 -26.03 -40.00
N TYR A 743 -0.10 -27.05 -39.28
CA TYR A 743 -1.40 -27.14 -38.64
C TYR A 743 -1.19 -27.21 -37.15
N VAL A 744 -1.75 -26.25 -36.44
CA VAL A 744 -1.85 -26.23 -34.99
C VAL A 744 -3.22 -26.76 -34.62
N VAL A 745 -3.25 -27.86 -33.86
CA VAL A 745 -4.47 -28.54 -33.45
C VAL A 745 -4.53 -28.57 -31.93
N PRO A 746 -5.36 -27.74 -31.30
CA PRO A 746 -5.69 -27.86 -29.88
C PRO A 746 -6.62 -29.06 -29.63
N TYR A 747 -6.32 -29.86 -28.62
CA TYR A 747 -7.10 -31.04 -28.30
C TYR A 747 -7.16 -31.35 -26.80
N THR A 748 -8.22 -32.05 -26.41
CA THR A 748 -8.43 -32.60 -25.07
C THR A 748 -7.94 -34.06 -25.00
N ILE A 749 -7.56 -34.53 -23.82
CA ILE A 749 -7.11 -35.93 -23.68
C ILE A 749 -8.24 -36.93 -23.97
N LYS A 750 -9.47 -36.60 -23.59
CA LYS A 750 -10.70 -37.39 -23.80
C LYS A 750 -11.48 -36.85 -25.00
N ARG A 751 -12.15 -37.75 -25.73
CA ARG A 751 -13.18 -37.40 -26.72
C ARG A 751 -14.44 -36.92 -26.00
N GLY A 752 -15.25 -36.08 -26.65
CA GLY A 752 -16.52 -35.63 -26.05
C GLY A 752 -16.37 -34.54 -24.98
N SER A 753 -15.15 -34.07 -24.71
CA SER A 753 -14.92 -32.92 -23.85
C SER A 753 -15.39 -31.65 -24.55
N LEU A 754 -16.38 -30.96 -23.96
CA LEU A 754 -16.94 -29.72 -24.50
C LEU A 754 -16.32 -28.51 -23.79
N GLY A 755 -16.06 -27.43 -24.52
CA GLY A 755 -15.52 -26.20 -23.94
C GLY A 755 -15.09 -25.17 -24.98
N LYS A 756 -15.11 -23.89 -24.58
CA LYS A 756 -14.66 -22.77 -25.41
C LYS A 756 -13.26 -22.33 -25.02
N PHE A 757 -12.49 -21.91 -26.01
CA PHE A 757 -11.11 -21.48 -25.80
C PHE A 757 -10.70 -20.41 -26.82
N SER A 758 -9.60 -19.74 -26.50
CA SER A 758 -8.88 -18.88 -27.44
C SER A 758 -7.51 -19.49 -27.72
N ILE A 759 -7.16 -19.63 -28.99
CA ILE A 759 -5.80 -19.96 -29.40
C ILE A 759 -5.07 -18.69 -29.79
N SER A 760 -3.79 -18.61 -29.47
CA SER A 760 -2.97 -17.45 -29.75
C SER A 760 -1.59 -17.83 -30.23
N LEU A 761 -1.14 -17.11 -31.24
CA LEU A 761 0.19 -17.22 -31.82
C LEU A 761 0.96 -15.95 -31.49
N TYR A 762 2.16 -16.10 -30.96
CA TYR A 762 3.13 -15.02 -30.84
C TYR A 762 4.22 -15.26 -31.88
N PRO A 763 4.17 -14.56 -33.03
CA PRO A 763 5.11 -14.76 -34.13
C PRO A 763 6.49 -14.15 -33.85
N GLY A 764 6.63 -13.30 -32.82
CA GLY A 764 7.83 -12.50 -32.64
C GLY A 764 8.14 -11.70 -33.91
N LEU A 765 9.39 -11.73 -34.37
CA LEU A 765 9.83 -11.05 -35.60
C LEU A 765 9.63 -11.87 -36.89
N SER A 766 8.99 -13.03 -36.82
CA SER A 766 8.96 -13.97 -37.94
C SER A 766 7.88 -13.70 -39.00
N GLY A 767 6.85 -12.90 -38.66
CA GLY A 767 5.71 -12.66 -39.53
C GLY A 767 4.81 -13.88 -39.77
N ALA A 768 4.91 -14.93 -38.94
CA ALA A 768 4.04 -16.10 -39.03
C ALA A 768 2.55 -15.71 -38.86
N THR A 769 1.68 -16.31 -39.66
CA THR A 769 0.23 -16.02 -39.67
C THR A 769 -0.54 -17.07 -38.88
N LEU A 770 -1.75 -16.72 -38.43
CA LEU A 770 -2.68 -17.66 -37.77
C LEU A 770 -4.05 -17.58 -38.46
N MET A 771 -4.50 -18.68 -39.07
CA MET A 771 -5.78 -18.73 -39.79
C MET A 771 -6.60 -19.96 -39.40
N PRO A 772 -7.84 -19.81 -38.88
CA PRO A 772 -8.72 -20.95 -38.62
C PRO A 772 -9.09 -21.68 -39.91
N LEU A 773 -8.91 -22.99 -39.95
CA LEU A 773 -9.32 -23.83 -41.06
C LEU A 773 -10.79 -24.25 -40.87
N ARG A 774 -11.64 -23.94 -41.84
CA ARG A 774 -13.04 -24.35 -41.80
C ARG A 774 -13.15 -25.87 -42.03
N PRO A 775 -13.98 -26.59 -41.26
CA PRO A 775 -14.22 -28.00 -41.47
C PRO A 775 -14.74 -28.32 -42.88
N LEU A 776 -14.38 -29.49 -43.42
CA LEU A 776 -14.76 -29.86 -44.78
C LEU A 776 -16.28 -29.94 -44.98
N TYR A 777 -17.04 -30.41 -43.99
CA TYR A 777 -18.50 -30.48 -44.10
C TYR A 777 -19.18 -29.11 -44.25
N ALA A 778 -18.51 -28.02 -43.84
CA ALA A 778 -19.02 -26.66 -44.01
C ALA A 778 -18.77 -26.11 -45.43
N THR A 779 -17.71 -26.58 -46.09
CA THR A 779 -17.23 -26.08 -47.38
C THR A 779 -17.54 -27.01 -48.56
N HIS A 780 -17.71 -28.31 -48.30
CA HIS A 780 -17.88 -29.38 -49.29
C HIS A 780 -19.18 -30.17 -49.08
N VAL A 781 -19.64 -30.82 -50.14
CA VAL A 781 -20.68 -31.85 -50.14
C VAL A 781 -20.00 -33.22 -50.09
N THR A 782 -20.60 -34.12 -49.34
CA THR A 782 -20.06 -35.45 -49.06
C THR A 782 -20.85 -36.52 -49.80
N THR A 783 -20.15 -37.41 -50.51
CA THR A 783 -20.72 -38.60 -51.14
C THR A 783 -19.97 -39.83 -50.62
N SER A 784 -20.68 -40.75 -49.96
CA SER A 784 -20.08 -41.94 -49.34
C SER A 784 -20.59 -43.24 -49.97
N VAL A 785 -19.75 -44.27 -49.98
CA VAL A 785 -20.08 -45.62 -50.41
C VAL A 785 -19.36 -46.65 -49.56
N ASP A 786 -20.09 -47.67 -49.14
CA ASP A 786 -19.51 -48.81 -48.43
C ASP A 786 -18.92 -49.81 -49.42
N VAL A 787 -17.70 -50.25 -49.14
CA VAL A 787 -16.88 -51.10 -49.98
C VAL A 787 -16.29 -52.21 -49.13
N VAL A 788 -16.49 -53.46 -49.54
CA VAL A 788 -15.87 -54.61 -48.87
C VAL A 788 -14.65 -55.05 -49.67
N LEU A 789 -13.47 -54.87 -49.09
CA LEU A 789 -12.19 -55.35 -49.62
C LEU A 789 -11.93 -56.77 -49.13
N LYS A 790 -11.31 -57.60 -49.97
CA LYS A 790 -10.91 -58.96 -49.62
C LYS A 790 -9.40 -59.01 -49.37
N PRO A 791 -8.94 -59.18 -48.11
CA PRO A 791 -7.52 -59.24 -47.84
C PRO A 791 -6.82 -60.40 -48.56
N GLY A 792 -5.64 -60.16 -49.12
CA GLY A 792 -4.84 -61.13 -49.87
C GLY A 792 -5.33 -61.38 -51.30
N SER A 793 -6.42 -60.72 -51.71
CA SER A 793 -6.90 -60.71 -53.08
C SER A 793 -5.95 -59.88 -53.96
N ARG A 794 -5.60 -60.42 -55.13
CA ARG A 794 -4.94 -59.63 -56.19
C ARG A 794 -5.91 -58.63 -56.84
N ASP A 795 -7.20 -58.91 -56.71
CA ASP A 795 -8.30 -58.12 -57.26
C ASP A 795 -8.72 -57.05 -56.25
N GLY A 796 -8.49 -55.79 -56.62
CA GLY A 796 -8.97 -54.61 -55.87
C GLY A 796 -10.44 -54.29 -56.13
N LYS A 797 -10.97 -53.30 -55.43
CA LYS A 797 -12.29 -52.71 -55.69
C LYS A 797 -12.16 -51.41 -56.47
N ARG A 798 -12.99 -51.27 -57.51
CA ARG A 798 -13.08 -50.10 -58.36
C ARG A 798 -14.38 -49.35 -58.09
N ILE A 799 -14.30 -48.05 -57.89
CA ILE A 799 -15.43 -47.13 -57.77
C ILE A 799 -15.22 -45.98 -58.76
N ASP A 800 -16.23 -45.70 -59.58
CA ASP A 800 -16.19 -44.59 -60.52
C ASP A 800 -17.16 -43.49 -60.06
N PHE A 801 -16.73 -42.24 -60.18
CA PHE A 801 -17.54 -41.07 -59.86
C PHE A 801 -17.35 -39.98 -60.91
N VAL A 802 -18.32 -39.08 -61.01
CA VAL A 802 -18.29 -37.94 -61.93
C VAL A 802 -18.39 -36.65 -61.13
N VAL A 803 -17.61 -35.65 -61.53
CA VAL A 803 -17.72 -34.26 -61.05
C VAL A 803 -18.11 -33.33 -62.20
N LYS A 804 -18.90 -32.30 -61.91
CA LYS A 804 -19.48 -31.41 -62.94
C LYS A 804 -18.50 -30.37 -63.49
N GLU A 805 -17.47 -30.04 -62.72
CA GLU A 805 -16.49 -28.99 -63.04
C GLU A 805 -15.18 -29.24 -62.29
N PRO A 806 -14.05 -28.63 -62.73
CA PRO A 806 -12.78 -28.71 -62.05
C PRO A 806 -12.87 -28.22 -60.60
N CYS A 807 -12.36 -29.04 -59.66
CA CYS A 807 -12.48 -28.75 -58.24
C CYS A 807 -11.40 -29.43 -57.40
N ASP A 808 -11.18 -28.87 -56.22
CA ASP A 808 -10.43 -29.50 -55.14
C ASP A 808 -11.26 -30.65 -54.57
N SER A 809 -10.68 -31.84 -54.44
CA SER A 809 -11.38 -33.03 -53.94
C SER A 809 -10.59 -33.68 -52.82
N HIS A 810 -11.30 -34.02 -51.74
CA HIS A 810 -10.75 -34.79 -50.64
C HIS A 810 -11.39 -36.18 -50.62
N LEU A 811 -10.58 -37.21 -50.50
CA LEU A 811 -11.00 -38.61 -50.44
C LEU A 811 -10.59 -39.17 -49.08
N LEU A 812 -11.50 -39.87 -48.41
CA LEU A 812 -11.25 -40.55 -47.14
C LEU A 812 -11.70 -42.00 -47.27
N LEU A 813 -10.77 -42.94 -47.08
CA LEU A 813 -11.06 -44.36 -46.95
C LEU A 813 -10.92 -44.74 -45.47
N SER A 814 -12.02 -45.16 -44.83
CA SER A 814 -12.04 -45.53 -43.42
C SER A 814 -12.39 -47.01 -43.25
N GLN A 815 -11.56 -47.79 -42.57
CA GLN A 815 -11.87 -49.18 -42.24
C GLN A 815 -12.84 -49.24 -41.04
N THR A 816 -14.01 -49.84 -41.26
CA THR A 816 -15.09 -49.94 -40.25
C THR A 816 -15.02 -51.23 -39.43
N LYS A 817 -14.10 -52.12 -39.78
CA LYS A 817 -13.86 -53.38 -39.08
C LYS A 817 -13.36 -53.16 -37.65
N VAL A 818 -13.98 -53.84 -36.68
CA VAL A 818 -13.64 -53.82 -35.25
C VAL A 818 -13.68 -55.23 -34.69
N THR A 819 -12.54 -55.90 -34.50
CA THR A 819 -12.50 -57.20 -33.82
C THR A 819 -12.49 -57.12 -32.31
N ASP A 820 -11.73 -56.19 -31.75
CA ASP A 820 -11.69 -55.96 -30.30
C ASP A 820 -12.22 -54.56 -29.95
N PRO A 821 -13.48 -54.47 -29.50
CA PRO A 821 -14.05 -53.21 -29.03
C PRO A 821 -13.28 -52.56 -27.87
N ALA A 822 -12.54 -53.34 -27.07
CA ALA A 822 -11.75 -52.80 -25.96
C ALA A 822 -10.52 -52.04 -26.46
N SER A 823 -9.91 -52.47 -27.57
CA SER A 823 -8.79 -51.77 -28.21
C SER A 823 -9.16 -50.34 -28.64
N ILE A 824 -10.35 -50.18 -29.24
CA ILE A 824 -10.89 -48.90 -29.73
C ILE A 824 -11.14 -47.88 -28.62
N LYS A 825 -11.41 -48.34 -27.38
CA LYS A 825 -11.54 -47.44 -26.23
C LYS A 825 -10.22 -46.77 -25.86
N LYS A 826 -9.07 -47.42 -26.11
CA LYS A 826 -7.73 -46.88 -25.82
C LYS A 826 -7.14 -46.08 -27.00
N GLY A 827 -7.61 -46.34 -28.21
CA GLY A 827 -7.24 -45.65 -29.44
C GLY A 827 -7.76 -46.43 -30.65
N ASP A 828 -8.08 -45.74 -31.75
CA ASP A 828 -8.63 -46.37 -32.96
C ASP A 828 -7.91 -45.99 -34.26
N VAL A 829 -6.75 -45.33 -34.18
CA VAL A 829 -5.97 -44.94 -35.37
C VAL A 829 -5.40 -46.13 -36.14
N LEU A 830 -5.27 -47.31 -35.51
CA LEU A 830 -4.84 -48.54 -36.17
C LEU A 830 -6.02 -49.44 -36.52
N ALA A 831 -5.93 -49.98 -37.73
CA ALA A 831 -6.77 -50.99 -38.34
C ALA A 831 -6.06 -52.36 -38.31
N GLU A 832 -6.78 -53.42 -38.65
CA GLU A 832 -6.20 -54.77 -38.70
C GLU A 832 -5.57 -55.11 -40.04
N ASP A 833 -6.18 -54.61 -41.11
CA ASP A 833 -5.77 -54.94 -42.47
C ASP A 833 -5.09 -53.72 -43.11
N ASP A 834 -4.04 -53.99 -43.89
CA ASP A 834 -3.32 -52.95 -44.61
C ASP A 834 -4.08 -52.61 -45.90
N VAL A 835 -4.52 -51.36 -46.03
CA VAL A 835 -5.25 -50.89 -47.21
C VAL A 835 -4.49 -49.78 -47.93
N LEU A 836 -4.78 -49.61 -49.22
CA LEU A 836 -4.29 -48.51 -50.05
C LEU A 836 -5.37 -48.03 -51.01
N MET A 837 -5.25 -46.78 -51.46
CA MET A 837 -6.16 -46.13 -52.40
C MET A 837 -5.39 -45.37 -53.49
N MET A 838 -5.84 -45.50 -54.73
CA MET A 838 -5.33 -44.79 -55.90
C MET A 838 -6.48 -44.15 -56.67
N ILE A 839 -6.25 -42.97 -57.23
CA ILE A 839 -7.22 -42.27 -58.09
C ILE A 839 -6.63 -42.02 -59.49
N TYR A 840 -7.47 -42.19 -60.50
CA TYR A 840 -7.16 -42.06 -61.92
C TYR A 840 -8.15 -41.12 -62.61
N ASP A 841 -7.69 -40.45 -63.67
CA ASP A 841 -8.54 -39.67 -64.57
C ASP A 841 -9.33 -40.57 -65.55
N GLU A 842 -10.08 -39.94 -66.44
CA GLU A 842 -10.88 -40.63 -67.47
C GLU A 842 -10.03 -41.46 -68.45
N ASN A 843 -8.76 -41.08 -68.63
CA ASN A 843 -7.79 -41.77 -69.48
C ASN A 843 -6.99 -42.84 -68.72
N MET A 844 -7.37 -43.18 -67.48
CA MET A 844 -6.66 -44.10 -66.59
C MET A 844 -5.22 -43.68 -66.27
N SER A 845 -4.92 -42.37 -66.33
CA SER A 845 -3.67 -41.80 -65.81
C SER A 845 -3.79 -41.58 -64.30
N ARG A 846 -2.79 -42.01 -63.53
CA ARG A 846 -2.82 -41.92 -62.07
C ARG A 846 -2.64 -40.47 -61.61
N LEU A 847 -3.64 -39.95 -60.90
CA LEU A 847 -3.62 -38.60 -60.32
C LEU A 847 -3.02 -38.58 -58.90
N GLY A 848 -3.25 -39.64 -58.12
CA GLY A 848 -2.78 -39.70 -56.73
C GLY A 848 -2.82 -41.12 -56.16
N THR A 849 -2.04 -41.35 -55.10
CA THR A 849 -1.97 -42.61 -54.37
C THR A 849 -1.65 -42.37 -52.90
N THR A 850 -2.19 -43.19 -52.00
CA THR A 850 -1.86 -43.18 -50.57
C THR A 850 -0.49 -43.83 -50.29
N GLY A 851 0.22 -44.28 -51.33
CA GLY A 851 1.50 -44.97 -51.21
C GLY A 851 1.33 -46.47 -50.98
N ASP A 852 2.22 -47.04 -50.18
CA ASP A 852 2.16 -48.45 -49.79
C ASP A 852 0.96 -48.74 -48.89
N ALA A 853 0.50 -50.00 -48.87
CA ALA A 853 -0.57 -50.43 -47.98
C ALA A 853 -0.13 -50.31 -46.52
N THR A 854 -0.97 -49.70 -45.69
CA THR A 854 -0.70 -49.55 -44.25
C THR A 854 -1.95 -49.82 -43.42
N SER A 855 -1.74 -50.20 -42.17
CA SER A 855 -2.76 -50.48 -41.16
C SER A 855 -3.28 -49.22 -40.47
N ALA A 856 -3.12 -48.04 -41.09
CA ALA A 856 -3.84 -46.86 -40.62
C ALA A 856 -5.35 -47.10 -40.81
N ARG A 857 -6.17 -46.75 -39.83
CA ARG A 857 -7.62 -46.93 -39.95
C ARG A 857 -8.25 -46.01 -40.99
N GLU A 858 -7.66 -44.83 -41.19
CA GLU A 858 -8.09 -43.85 -42.17
C GLU A 858 -6.93 -43.46 -43.10
N HIS A 859 -7.18 -43.50 -44.41
CA HIS A 859 -6.27 -43.01 -45.45
C HIS A 859 -6.96 -41.92 -46.24
N SER A 860 -6.22 -40.87 -46.62
CA SER A 860 -6.83 -39.79 -47.38
C SER A 860 -5.97 -39.27 -48.52
N LEU A 861 -6.63 -38.71 -49.52
CA LEU A 861 -5.99 -37.98 -50.60
C LEU A 861 -6.64 -36.61 -50.73
N ALA A 862 -5.82 -35.59 -50.94
CA ALA A 862 -6.26 -34.23 -51.19
C ALA A 862 -5.58 -33.76 -52.48
N LEU A 863 -6.37 -33.63 -53.55
CA LEU A 863 -5.87 -33.32 -54.89
C LEU A 863 -6.83 -32.43 -55.67
N GLN A 864 -6.31 -31.75 -56.68
CA GLN A 864 -7.11 -31.01 -57.63
C GLN A 864 -7.59 -31.96 -58.75
N LEU A 865 -8.89 -31.95 -59.03
CA LEU A 865 -9.48 -32.61 -60.20
C LEU A 865 -9.53 -31.58 -61.34
N PRO A 866 -8.69 -31.72 -62.39
CA PRO A 866 -8.44 -30.63 -63.33
C PRO A 866 -9.56 -30.43 -64.36
N THR A 867 -10.43 -31.41 -64.56
CA THR A 867 -11.45 -31.40 -65.61
C THR A 867 -12.82 -31.82 -65.06
N ALA A 868 -13.89 -31.35 -65.70
CA ALA A 868 -15.19 -31.98 -65.52
C ALA A 868 -15.13 -33.38 -66.17
N GLY A 869 -15.64 -34.42 -65.49
CA GLY A 869 -15.61 -35.75 -66.08
C GLY A 869 -15.59 -36.90 -65.08
N ARG A 870 -15.29 -38.08 -65.60
CA ARG A 870 -15.30 -39.35 -64.87
C ARG A 870 -13.92 -39.63 -64.27
N TYR A 871 -13.90 -40.00 -63.00
CA TYR A 871 -12.71 -40.38 -62.25
C TYR A 871 -12.89 -41.78 -61.68
N THR A 872 -11.79 -42.52 -61.56
CA THR A 872 -11.77 -43.91 -61.08
C THR A 872 -10.93 -44.03 -59.83
N ILE A 873 -11.49 -44.63 -58.77
CA ILE A 873 -10.79 -44.95 -57.52
C ILE A 873 -10.57 -46.47 -57.46
N LEU A 874 -9.32 -46.88 -57.30
CA LEU A 874 -8.93 -48.27 -57.06
C LEU A 874 -8.47 -48.41 -55.60
N MET A 875 -9.05 -49.37 -54.89
CA MET A 875 -8.71 -49.70 -53.50
C MET A 875 -8.27 -51.16 -53.41
N GLY A 876 -7.31 -51.44 -52.55
CA GLY A 876 -6.83 -52.81 -52.35
C GLY A 876 -6.39 -53.10 -50.93
N CYS A 877 -6.35 -54.40 -50.63
CA CYS A 877 -5.92 -54.95 -49.35
C CYS A 877 -4.94 -56.11 -49.63
N PRO A 878 -3.66 -55.82 -49.93
CA PRO A 878 -2.75 -56.79 -50.52
C PRO A 878 -2.33 -57.91 -49.55
N ASN A 879 -2.40 -57.67 -48.24
CA ASN A 879 -1.94 -58.62 -47.23
C ASN A 879 -3.04 -59.60 -46.83
N LYS A 880 -2.65 -60.83 -46.43
CA LYS A 880 -3.59 -61.88 -46.00
C LYS A 880 -4.40 -61.42 -44.79
N PRO A 881 -5.67 -61.84 -44.66
CA PRO A 881 -6.55 -61.38 -43.60
C PRO A 881 -6.02 -61.82 -42.24
N VAL A 882 -6.08 -60.90 -41.26
CA VAL A 882 -5.96 -61.26 -39.85
C VAL A 882 -7.27 -61.90 -39.36
N THR A 883 -8.41 -61.33 -39.76
CA THR A 883 -9.77 -61.87 -39.53
C THR A 883 -10.72 -61.47 -40.66
N GLY A 884 -11.61 -62.35 -41.13
CA GLY A 884 -12.72 -61.99 -42.04
C GLY A 884 -12.39 -61.13 -43.29
N ASP A 885 -13.43 -60.47 -43.82
CA ASP A 885 -13.32 -59.46 -44.87
C ASP A 885 -13.01 -58.07 -44.27
N CYS A 886 -12.57 -57.13 -45.11
CA CYS A 886 -12.21 -55.76 -44.74
C CYS A 886 -13.30 -54.77 -45.21
N PRO A 887 -14.36 -54.53 -44.42
CA PRO A 887 -15.33 -53.47 -44.71
C PRO A 887 -14.70 -52.08 -44.52
N CYS A 888 -14.89 -51.24 -45.52
CA CYS A 888 -14.45 -49.86 -45.57
C CYS A 888 -15.60 -48.95 -46.02
N THR A 889 -15.53 -47.68 -45.65
CA THR A 889 -16.37 -46.63 -46.20
C THR A 889 -15.47 -45.65 -46.95
N LEU A 890 -15.72 -45.46 -48.24
CA LEU A 890 -15.08 -44.44 -49.06
C LEU A 890 -15.96 -43.19 -49.06
N THR A 891 -15.38 -42.05 -48.70
CA THR A 891 -16.06 -40.77 -48.64
C THR A 891 -15.35 -39.74 -49.53
N ILE A 892 -16.12 -39.09 -50.39
CA ILE A 892 -15.65 -38.10 -51.36
C ILE A 892 -16.22 -36.74 -50.98
N TYR A 893 -15.34 -35.77 -50.72
CA TYR A 893 -15.68 -34.38 -50.43
C TYR A 893 -15.37 -33.53 -51.66
N THR A 894 -16.38 -32.85 -52.19
CA THR A 894 -16.23 -31.91 -53.33
C THR A 894 -16.97 -30.60 -53.03
N PRO A 895 -16.52 -29.45 -53.53
CA PRO A 895 -17.24 -28.19 -53.38
C PRO A 895 -18.68 -28.30 -53.88
N LYS A 896 -19.61 -27.57 -53.25
CA LYS A 896 -21.05 -27.56 -53.61
C LYS A 896 -21.30 -27.33 -55.11
N ARG A 897 -20.45 -26.53 -55.74
CA ARG A 897 -20.49 -26.20 -57.18
C ARG A 897 -20.17 -27.39 -58.10
N ALA A 898 -19.23 -28.25 -57.70
CA ALA A 898 -18.81 -29.41 -58.48
C ALA A 898 -19.69 -30.64 -58.21
N GLY A 899 -19.78 -31.06 -56.95
CA GLY A 899 -20.53 -32.25 -56.50
C GLY A 899 -20.04 -33.57 -57.12
N ALA A 900 -19.86 -34.59 -56.28
CA ALA A 900 -19.50 -35.93 -56.73
C ALA A 900 -20.74 -36.84 -56.82
N LYS A 901 -20.91 -37.53 -57.95
CA LYS A 901 -21.93 -38.59 -58.11
C LYS A 901 -21.28 -39.90 -58.49
N ILE A 902 -21.54 -40.95 -57.72
CA ILE A 902 -21.08 -42.30 -58.03
C ILE A 902 -21.86 -42.82 -59.24
N VAL A 903 -21.15 -43.40 -60.20
CA VAL A 903 -21.71 -43.90 -61.45
C VAL A 903 -21.40 -45.39 -61.64
N PRO A 904 -22.30 -46.16 -62.28
CA PRO A 904 -22.04 -47.55 -62.62
C PRO A 904 -20.88 -47.66 -63.63
N LEU A 905 -20.19 -48.80 -63.62
CA LEU A 905 -19.11 -49.10 -64.56
C LEU A 905 -19.60 -49.02 -66.01
N PRO A 906 -18.77 -48.56 -66.98
CA PRO A 906 -19.20 -48.45 -68.37
C PRO A 906 -19.57 -49.83 -68.94
N PRO A 907 -20.65 -49.95 -69.75
CA PRO A 907 -21.09 -51.23 -70.31
C PRO A 907 -20.13 -51.84 -71.36
N GLY A 908 -19.17 -51.07 -71.88
CA GLY A 908 -18.20 -51.50 -72.88
C GLY A 908 -16.79 -51.59 -72.28
N GLY A 909 -16.16 -52.76 -72.40
CA GLY A 909 -14.91 -53.11 -71.74
C GLY A 909 -13.74 -52.16 -72.01
N THR A 910 -13.31 -51.46 -70.97
CA THR A 910 -11.92 -51.09 -70.74
C THR A 910 -11.51 -51.50 -69.32
N HIS A 911 -10.65 -52.51 -69.31
CA HIS A 911 -9.91 -53.11 -68.19
C HIS A 911 -10.75 -53.72 -67.04
N SER A 912 -11.03 -55.02 -67.20
CA SER A 912 -11.06 -55.98 -66.10
C SER A 912 -9.90 -55.69 -65.14
N MET A 913 -10.24 -55.34 -63.90
CA MET A 913 -9.39 -55.28 -62.70
C MET A 913 -7.88 -55.26 -62.97
N MET A 914 -7.27 -54.06 -62.99
CA MET A 914 -5.82 -53.98 -62.83
C MET A 914 -5.46 -54.58 -61.47
N PRO A 915 -4.56 -55.57 -61.40
CA PRO A 915 -4.12 -56.10 -60.11
C PRO A 915 -3.45 -54.96 -59.34
N VAL A 916 -3.87 -54.76 -58.09
CA VAL A 916 -3.33 -53.69 -57.22
C VAL A 916 -1.82 -53.86 -56.98
N LEU A 917 -1.26 -55.04 -57.32
CA LEU A 917 0.11 -55.48 -57.02
C LEU A 917 1.12 -55.42 -58.18
N ALA A 918 0.88 -54.67 -59.26
CA ALA A 918 1.94 -54.42 -60.26
C ALA A 918 2.92 -53.32 -59.79
N LEU A 919 3.73 -53.60 -58.77
CA LEU A 919 4.92 -52.79 -58.46
C LEU A 919 5.92 -52.89 -59.61
N PRO A 920 6.51 -51.79 -60.12
CA PRO A 920 7.66 -51.87 -61.01
C PRO A 920 8.86 -52.42 -60.23
N GLN A 921 9.34 -53.61 -60.58
CA GLN A 921 10.69 -54.02 -60.19
C GLN A 921 11.70 -53.16 -60.96
N VAL A 922 12.52 -52.40 -60.24
CA VAL A 922 13.69 -51.74 -60.83
C VAL A 922 14.65 -52.82 -61.35
N PRO A 923 15.11 -52.76 -62.62
CA PRO A 923 16.08 -53.72 -63.13
C PRO A 923 17.42 -53.57 -62.40
N ARG A 924 17.92 -54.65 -61.81
CA ARG A 924 19.32 -54.76 -61.37
C ARG A 924 20.20 -55.06 -62.57
N SER A 925 20.88 -54.04 -63.09
CA SER A 925 22.17 -54.10 -63.82
C SER A 925 22.49 -52.68 -64.31
N ALA A 926 23.68 -52.10 -64.21
CA ALA A 926 25.00 -52.66 -64.52
C ALA A 926 26.15 -51.83 -63.86
N PRO A 927 27.43 -51.99 -64.24
CA PRO A 927 28.48 -52.59 -63.42
C PRO A 927 29.46 -51.57 -62.81
N GLN A 928 29.96 -51.81 -61.60
CA GLN A 928 31.17 -51.14 -61.11
C GLN A 928 32.38 -52.04 -61.35
N THR A 929 33.18 -51.65 -62.35
CA THR A 929 34.53 -52.16 -62.57
C THR A 929 35.47 -51.62 -61.51
N ASN A 930 36.17 -52.57 -60.88
CA ASN A 930 37.32 -52.45 -59.99
C ASN A 930 38.33 -51.34 -60.34
N ARG A 931 38.89 -50.71 -59.30
CA ARG A 931 40.33 -50.79 -58.90
C ARG A 931 40.53 -49.98 -57.61
N LYS A 932 40.88 -50.66 -56.50
CA LYS A 932 42.23 -50.79 -55.88
C LYS A 932 42.66 -49.48 -55.21
N GLU A 933 43.17 -49.38 -53.99
CA GLU A 933 43.93 -50.20 -53.04
C GLU A 933 44.07 -49.25 -51.81
N LYS A 934 44.15 -49.58 -50.53
CA LYS A 934 44.98 -50.52 -49.77
C LYS A 934 44.63 -50.26 -48.28
N GLU A 935 44.39 -51.30 -47.48
CA GLU A 935 44.70 -51.26 -46.04
C GLU A 935 45.43 -52.56 -45.69
N GLU A 936 46.57 -52.41 -45.01
CA GLU A 936 47.42 -53.49 -44.56
C GLU A 936 46.92 -54.07 -43.22
N ASN A 937 46.64 -55.38 -43.26
CA ASN A 937 47.02 -56.43 -42.32
C ASN A 937 47.13 -56.16 -40.81
N GLY A 938 46.41 -57.00 -40.06
CA GLY A 938 46.76 -57.40 -38.69
C GLY A 938 45.85 -58.52 -38.16
N ASN A 939 46.27 -59.78 -38.37
CA ASN A 939 45.76 -61.08 -37.87
C ASN A 939 45.25 -61.05 -36.41
N GLY A 940 44.38 -61.91 -35.87
CA GLY A 940 43.72 -63.20 -36.16
C GLY A 940 42.90 -63.50 -34.86
N ASP A 941 42.07 -64.51 -34.64
CA ASP A 941 41.78 -65.78 -35.28
C ASP A 941 40.50 -66.34 -34.56
N THR A 942 39.88 -67.37 -35.14
CA THR A 942 38.92 -68.32 -34.52
C THR A 942 37.42 -67.99 -34.32
N SER A 943 36.63 -68.51 -35.27
CA SER A 943 35.47 -69.41 -35.08
C SER A 943 34.01 -68.88 -34.93
N ALA A 944 33.20 -69.35 -35.88
CA ALA A 944 31.83 -69.87 -35.78
C ALA A 944 30.61 -68.92 -35.58
N MET A 945 29.96 -68.65 -36.71
CA MET A 945 28.51 -68.82 -36.98
C MET A 945 27.48 -68.04 -36.12
N ARG A 946 26.91 -66.97 -36.69
CA ARG A 946 25.46 -66.84 -37.01
C ARG A 946 25.12 -65.48 -37.63
N ASN A 947 24.27 -65.53 -38.66
CA ASN A 947 23.74 -64.41 -39.46
C ASN A 947 23.32 -63.18 -38.63
N ARG A 948 23.95 -62.02 -38.88
CA ARG A 948 23.39 -60.69 -38.60
C ARG A 948 22.92 -60.07 -39.92
N ARG A 949 21.60 -59.85 -40.02
CA ARG A 949 21.02 -58.86 -40.94
C ARG A 949 21.30 -57.48 -40.36
N SER A 950 21.68 -56.57 -41.23
CA SER A 950 21.87 -55.14 -41.02
C SER A 950 20.59 -54.47 -40.53
N ASP A 951 20.66 -53.82 -39.36
CA ASP A 951 19.67 -52.90 -38.84
C ASP A 951 19.68 -51.59 -39.65
N SER A 952 18.57 -51.28 -40.31
CA SER A 952 18.22 -49.92 -40.74
C SER A 952 17.43 -49.26 -39.61
N GLN A 953 18.04 -48.28 -38.95
CA GLN A 953 17.41 -47.46 -37.91
C GLN A 953 16.25 -46.63 -38.48
N GLY A 954 15.03 -47.14 -38.29
CA GLY A 954 13.81 -46.34 -38.17
C GLY A 954 13.31 -46.50 -36.73
N MET A 955 12.99 -45.40 -36.06
CA MET A 955 12.50 -45.41 -34.67
C MET A 955 11.28 -46.33 -34.54
N LEU A 956 11.48 -47.48 -33.91
CA LEU A 956 10.44 -48.42 -33.48
C LEU A 956 9.83 -47.93 -32.16
N LEU A 957 8.50 -47.92 -32.11
CA LEU A 957 7.69 -47.72 -30.91
C LEU A 957 8.11 -48.72 -29.81
N PRO A 958 8.25 -48.32 -28.53
CA PRO A 958 8.50 -49.27 -27.44
C PRO A 958 7.27 -50.16 -27.20
N ALA A 959 7.50 -51.46 -27.08
CA ALA A 959 6.48 -52.45 -26.72
C ALA A 959 5.97 -52.21 -25.27
N PRO A 960 4.68 -52.44 -24.98
CA PRO A 960 4.13 -52.29 -23.64
C PRO A 960 4.74 -53.31 -22.65
N PRO A 961 4.87 -52.97 -21.35
CA PRO A 961 5.42 -53.88 -20.36
C PRO A 961 4.53 -55.12 -20.18
N LYS A 962 5.18 -56.28 -20.03
CA LYS A 962 4.51 -57.53 -19.66
C LYS A 962 3.99 -57.41 -18.23
N ASN A 963 2.67 -57.46 -18.07
CA ASN A 963 2.02 -57.48 -16.75
C ASN A 963 2.44 -58.74 -15.97
N GLY A 964 3.19 -58.54 -14.89
CA GLY A 964 3.42 -59.54 -13.85
C GLY A 964 2.13 -59.81 -13.06
N ARG A 965 1.85 -61.08 -12.77
CA ARG A 965 0.76 -61.50 -11.87
C ARG A 965 1.03 -61.00 -10.45
N PRO A 966 0.02 -60.54 -9.69
CA PRO A 966 0.18 -60.21 -8.28
C PRO A 966 0.28 -61.48 -7.43
N SER A 967 1.37 -61.63 -6.68
CA SER A 967 1.51 -62.54 -5.55
C SER A 967 0.87 -61.92 -4.30
N LYS A 968 -0.01 -62.67 -3.63
CA LYS A 968 -0.65 -62.30 -2.36
C LYS A 968 0.38 -62.17 -1.23
N PRO A 969 0.27 -61.19 -0.31
CA PRO A 969 1.12 -61.14 0.87
C PRO A 969 0.60 -62.06 2.00
N LYS A 970 1.54 -62.73 2.67
CA LYS A 970 1.43 -63.13 4.08
C LYS A 970 2.07 -62.04 4.92
#